data_AF-G0QLI3-F1
#
_entry.id   AF-G0QLI3-F1
#
_cell.length_a   1.000
_cell.length_b   1.000
_cell.length_c   1.000
_cell.angle_alpha   90.00
_cell.angle_beta   90.00
_cell.angle_gamma   90.00
#
_symmetry.space_group_name_H-M   'P 1'
#
loop_
_entity.id
_entity.type
_entity.pdbx_description
1 polymer ?
#
loop_
_entity_poly.entity_id
_entity_poly.type
_entity_poly.pdbx_seq_one_letter_code
_entity_poly.pdbx_strand_id
1 'polypeptide(L)'
;MRVIIINRKYKRCSIFNTYEYSKYIQIQDYNNEKKGRNNKKNIELKLNENNYNIFQNYINVFYQQNGDVFYFQKQILNENLINYLSQTQIFNIDKIRERVFQFINILKNKIKKLKVKNNIYYQYEKFDLDIKKLFNFTLIFRCQSMNSYKYINYLIQQYEQNVQNNNIINKFIEMKKNDLFNLLNIDLCNKLKVKKWPIIPQYYRNYEQIEDFCIQPMSWENKIQEKIRSEKNPSKCDNKCVCENLEKMGKFDLEKSTWKSKCPNRGNRIECKDCNCKNQSISKKEKKIIGQDVEENVSWGIDLYTKKNIFYVINECASDKDKNQFIQFQLLKAVNLLKENGWDIQKVCQFIIDNSQKKCQIGQDYRNYLFSNQDKKFSKCILNCILFMQQEVISKNLDKNNIFQEAFRIHTKGIGLTCINSQGIQKNEFITEYVGEIYEPWRWFEKQDLLKKFIKENNQQNILPDFWNIMLEIHKDDPKGYDILFIDPIIKGNFSSRLNHSCQANCGTVPVINNEGKYVIGLYAMQQISYGEELTFDYMAVTESKQEHNRALCLCGSSKCRGKYLELSTTGIKEYNQILEDISCFLHRTYILEYSCRKNVQLNAEDEQLLESESFRSNIKQGCPIWLLKWICQSLRIINQEYNIFLQELRNKNKYTNFRILKYQAQTKKDNRIQNLVITINKVKYFINKTNDPKPPLQQLNQEYILNILWLNDKQYSIKEGINEILQNIPDNETNYQYVIYSRNLINSIDKQVQIYNSFKQYSQSLLLIRFGLLTISDFLQQIQNQQITSSLLHFHAFTHIYFTNYAYKQFTSEEILIQKGDVINVELYEEKQSQNQEQGLDNFLKKLSKTYQSLFVWGQLNIWYKQSVANPGNLLSAERRGTIVYPCLQNFISIQNDKKYQCSKSIINQIQKQRNKYWEVEEFKKYNFKNNNG
;
A
#
# COMPACT_ATOMS: atom_id res chain seq x y z
N MET A 1 33.99 16.93 -33.26
CA MET A 1 34.94 16.73 -34.37
C MET A 1 34.55 15.45 -35.08
N ARG A 2 33.98 15.57 -36.29
CA ARG A 2 34.65 15.29 -37.59
C ARG A 2 34.86 13.77 -37.80
N VAL A 3 34.10 13.10 -38.70
CA VAL A 3 34.32 13.03 -40.19
C VAL A 3 35.44 11.98 -40.44
N ILE A 4 35.34 10.89 -41.21
CA ILE A 4 34.65 10.63 -42.50
C ILE A 4 34.83 9.14 -42.93
N ILE A 5 33.80 8.55 -43.57
CA ILE A 5 33.74 7.66 -44.80
C ILE A 5 34.62 6.36 -44.79
N ILE A 6 34.20 5.12 -45.13
CA ILE A 6 33.68 4.63 -46.43
C ILE A 6 33.07 3.21 -46.34
N ASN A 7 31.83 3.09 -46.86
CA ASN A 7 31.13 1.97 -47.56
C ASN A 7 30.95 0.59 -46.88
N ARG A 8 29.82 -0.13 -46.99
CA ARG A 8 28.52 -0.05 -47.69
C ARG A 8 27.57 -1.01 -46.94
N LYS A 9 26.62 -0.53 -46.12
CA LYS A 9 25.15 -0.39 -46.36
C LYS A 9 24.39 -1.68 -46.79
N TYR A 10 23.28 -2.17 -46.23
CA TYR A 10 22.40 -1.97 -45.02
C TYR A 10 21.53 -3.26 -44.94
N LYS A 11 21.39 -3.97 -43.80
CA LYS A 11 20.34 -3.85 -42.75
C LYS A 11 18.87 -3.95 -43.23
N ARG A 12 18.13 -4.92 -42.66
CA ARG A 12 16.68 -4.79 -42.33
C ARG A 12 16.35 -5.49 -41.00
N CYS A 13 16.34 -4.70 -39.92
CA CYS A 13 15.37 -4.84 -38.83
C CYS A 13 14.16 -3.96 -39.21
N SER A 14 12.94 -4.47 -39.05
CA SER A 14 11.89 -3.79 -38.27
C SER A 14 10.53 -4.47 -38.46
N ILE A 15 9.95 -4.81 -37.33
CA ILE A 15 8.53 -5.07 -37.10
C ILE A 15 7.68 -4.01 -37.83
N PHE A 16 6.65 -4.47 -38.54
CA PHE A 16 5.67 -3.64 -39.23
C PHE A 16 4.99 -2.67 -38.25
N ASN A 17 5.27 -1.38 -38.44
CA ASN A 17 4.49 -0.26 -37.91
C ASN A 17 3.35 0.00 -38.89
N THR A 18 2.12 -0.36 -38.54
CA THR A 18 0.91 -0.09 -39.36
C THR A 18 0.44 1.37 -39.28
N TYR A 19 1.21 2.26 -38.68
CA TYR A 19 0.91 3.70 -38.57
C TYR A 19 1.47 4.57 -39.71
N GLU A 20 2.24 4.01 -40.67
CA GLU A 20 2.78 4.78 -41.81
C GLU A 20 2.06 4.57 -43.15
N TYR A 21 1.09 3.65 -43.24
CA TYR A 21 0.39 3.41 -44.53
C TYR A 21 -0.74 4.40 -44.83
N SER A 22 -1.20 5.19 -43.85
CA SER A 22 -2.23 6.22 -44.04
C SER A 22 -1.67 7.58 -44.48
N LYS A 23 -0.34 7.76 -44.46
CA LYS A 23 0.30 9.03 -44.86
C LYS A 23 0.69 9.13 -46.35
N TYR A 24 0.49 8.07 -47.12
CA TYR A 24 0.84 8.06 -48.55
C TYR A 24 -0.33 8.40 -49.50
N ILE A 25 -1.49 8.80 -48.98
CA ILE A 25 -2.68 9.13 -49.81
C ILE A 25 -3.05 10.63 -49.77
N GLN A 26 -2.36 11.47 -48.99
CA GLN A 26 -2.62 12.93 -49.04
C GLN A 26 -1.31 13.72 -49.06
N ILE A 27 -1.27 14.69 -49.98
CA ILE A 27 -0.20 15.66 -50.29
C ILE A 27 0.72 15.22 -51.44
N GLN A 28 0.25 15.42 -52.67
CA GLN A 28 1.01 16.14 -53.70
C GLN A 28 0.04 16.99 -54.52
N ASP A 29 -0.17 18.22 -54.05
CA ASP A 29 -0.59 19.35 -54.88
C ASP A 29 -0.02 20.62 -54.22
N TYR A 30 1.11 21.12 -54.73
CA TYR A 30 1.28 22.50 -55.23
C TYR A 30 2.73 22.79 -55.65
N ASN A 31 2.85 23.33 -56.87
CA ASN A 31 3.94 24.10 -57.51
C ASN A 31 5.21 23.33 -57.97
N ASN A 32 5.64 23.31 -59.25
CA ASN A 32 5.53 24.35 -60.29
C ASN A 32 5.64 23.82 -61.75
N GLU A 33 4.87 24.49 -62.63
CA GLU A 33 5.13 24.88 -64.03
C GLU A 33 5.07 23.91 -65.24
N LYS A 34 3.97 24.11 -66.01
CA LYS A 34 3.85 24.34 -67.47
C LYS A 34 4.53 23.35 -68.43
N LYS A 35 3.68 22.54 -69.10
CA LYS A 35 3.36 22.65 -70.55
C LYS A 35 2.38 21.55 -70.99
N GLY A 36 1.35 21.94 -71.73
CA GLY A 36 0.85 21.15 -72.87
C GLY A 36 -0.36 20.21 -72.69
N ARG A 37 -1.55 20.79 -72.79
CA ARG A 37 -2.76 20.32 -73.53
C ARG A 37 -3.28 18.87 -73.37
N ASN A 38 -4.49 18.85 -72.82
CA ASN A 38 -5.74 18.21 -73.28
C ASN A 38 -5.92 16.69 -73.22
N ASN A 39 -7.14 16.35 -72.77
CA ASN A 39 -7.85 15.07 -72.78
C ASN A 39 -7.44 14.04 -71.74
N LYS A 40 -8.17 14.04 -70.61
CA LYS A 40 -8.56 12.79 -69.95
C LYS A 40 -9.89 12.96 -69.23
N LYS A 41 -10.92 12.37 -69.84
CA LYS A 41 -12.20 12.05 -69.21
C LYS A 41 -11.96 11.19 -67.97
N ASN A 42 -12.74 11.46 -66.94
CA ASN A 42 -12.92 10.63 -65.74
C ASN A 42 -13.12 9.15 -66.11
N ILE A 43 -12.31 8.28 -65.51
CA ILE A 43 -12.70 6.89 -65.22
C ILE A 43 -12.60 6.74 -63.70
N GLU A 44 -13.65 7.15 -63.01
CA GLU A 44 -13.96 6.65 -61.67
C GLU A 44 -14.47 5.21 -61.84
N LEU A 45 -13.64 4.22 -61.50
CA LEU A 45 -14.14 2.89 -61.22
C LEU A 45 -14.74 2.90 -59.80
N LYS A 46 -16.06 3.15 -59.74
CA LYS A 46 -16.89 2.84 -58.57
C LYS A 46 -16.73 1.36 -58.24
N LEU A 47 -15.97 1.04 -57.20
CA LEU A 47 -15.97 -0.27 -56.58
C LEU A 47 -17.23 -0.37 -55.71
N ASN A 48 -18.33 -0.79 -56.33
CA ASN A 48 -19.52 -1.24 -55.60
C ASN A 48 -19.20 -2.54 -54.84
N GLU A 49 -19.80 -2.69 -53.65
CA GLU A 49 -19.61 -3.79 -52.69
C GLU A 49 -20.06 -5.19 -53.17
N ASN A 50 -20.46 -5.37 -54.42
CA ASN A 50 -20.97 -6.64 -54.96
C ASN A 50 -20.01 -7.34 -55.93
N ASN A 51 -18.72 -7.37 -55.62
CA ASN A 51 -17.73 -8.02 -56.46
C ASN A 51 -17.23 -9.34 -55.87
N TYR A 52 -18.11 -10.33 -55.85
CA TYR A 52 -17.78 -11.73 -55.55
C TYR A 52 -16.94 -12.42 -56.66
N ASN A 53 -16.43 -11.68 -57.66
CA ASN A 53 -15.76 -12.27 -58.83
C ASN A 53 -14.53 -11.50 -59.34
N ILE A 54 -13.82 -10.75 -58.48
CA ILE A 54 -12.55 -10.10 -58.87
C ILE A 54 -11.45 -11.14 -59.16
N PHE A 55 -11.49 -12.30 -58.51
CA PHE A 55 -10.55 -13.40 -58.76
C PHE A 55 -10.71 -13.98 -60.17
N GLN A 56 -11.95 -14.09 -60.66
CA GLN A 56 -12.25 -14.49 -62.04
C GLN A 56 -11.79 -13.46 -63.07
N ASN A 57 -11.91 -12.16 -62.74
CA ASN A 57 -11.40 -11.10 -63.61
C ASN A 57 -9.87 -11.13 -63.73
N TYR A 58 -9.15 -11.45 -62.65
CA TYR A 58 -7.68 -11.57 -62.70
C TYR A 58 -7.22 -12.82 -63.46
N ILE A 59 -7.93 -13.93 -63.29
CA ILE A 59 -7.79 -15.15 -64.09
C ILE A 59 -7.91 -14.79 -65.58
N ASN A 60 -8.99 -14.11 -65.98
CA ASN A 60 -9.25 -13.76 -67.37
C ASN A 60 -8.17 -12.82 -67.97
N VAL A 61 -7.66 -11.86 -67.19
CA VAL A 61 -6.60 -10.94 -67.64
C VAL A 61 -5.24 -11.65 -67.75
N PHE A 62 -4.90 -12.54 -66.82
CA PHE A 62 -3.65 -13.33 -66.87
C PHE A 62 -3.66 -14.34 -68.03
N TYR A 63 -4.82 -14.93 -68.34
CA TYR A 63 -5.04 -15.82 -69.49
C TYR A 63 -4.96 -15.08 -70.83
N GLN A 64 -5.41 -13.82 -70.90
CA GLN A 64 -5.31 -13.00 -72.13
C GLN A 64 -3.87 -12.56 -72.47
N GLN A 65 -2.98 -12.47 -71.48
CA GLN A 65 -1.60 -11.99 -71.70
C GLN A 65 -0.58 -13.10 -72.00
N ASN A 66 -0.87 -14.36 -71.69
CA ASN A 66 0.04 -15.49 -71.91
C ASN A 66 -0.65 -16.57 -72.74
N GLY A 67 -0.66 -16.36 -74.06
CA GLY A 67 -1.53 -17.01 -75.03
C GLY A 67 -1.23 -18.46 -75.42
N ASP A 68 -0.93 -19.36 -74.49
CA ASP A 68 -0.91 -20.80 -74.84
C ASP A 68 -1.24 -21.72 -73.65
N VAL A 69 -2.54 -21.91 -73.40
CA VAL A 69 -3.03 -22.78 -72.30
C VAL A 69 -4.25 -23.61 -72.72
N PHE A 70 -4.52 -23.77 -74.02
CA PHE A 70 -5.58 -24.70 -74.46
C PHE A 70 -5.20 -26.17 -74.20
N TYR A 71 -3.90 -26.48 -74.15
CA TYR A 71 -3.39 -27.81 -73.76
C TYR A 71 -3.60 -28.12 -72.26
N PHE A 72 -3.61 -27.10 -71.39
CA PHE A 72 -3.65 -27.28 -69.93
C PHE A 72 -5.07 -27.17 -69.34
N GLN A 73 -6.02 -26.58 -70.06
CA GLN A 73 -7.43 -26.52 -69.64
C GLN A 73 -8.03 -27.92 -69.45
N LYS A 74 -7.55 -28.93 -70.19
CA LYS A 74 -8.01 -30.32 -70.11
C LYS A 74 -7.38 -31.13 -68.95
N GLN A 75 -6.26 -30.68 -68.37
CA GLN A 75 -5.62 -31.35 -67.23
C GLN A 75 -5.97 -30.72 -65.87
N ILE A 76 -6.32 -29.43 -65.82
CA ILE A 76 -6.50 -28.69 -64.56
C ILE A 76 -7.87 -28.94 -63.90
N LEU A 77 -8.86 -29.49 -64.61
CA LEU A 77 -10.20 -29.79 -64.09
C LEU A 77 -10.39 -31.21 -63.53
N ASN A 78 -9.36 -32.07 -63.56
CA ASN A 78 -9.44 -33.40 -62.94
C ASN A 78 -8.77 -33.38 -61.55
N GLU A 79 -9.38 -34.06 -60.57
CA GLU A 79 -8.99 -34.17 -59.15
C GLU A 79 -7.57 -34.73 -58.87
N ASN A 80 -6.71 -34.88 -59.87
CA ASN A 80 -5.36 -35.42 -59.75
C ASN A 80 -4.24 -34.37 -59.59
N LEU A 81 -4.57 -33.09 -59.36
CA LEU A 81 -3.56 -32.02 -59.26
C LEU A 81 -2.60 -32.19 -58.06
N ILE A 82 -3.06 -32.74 -56.93
CA ILE A 82 -2.21 -32.98 -55.74
C ILE A 82 -1.25 -34.16 -55.99
N ASN A 83 -1.69 -35.20 -56.71
CA ASN A 83 -0.86 -36.37 -57.04
C ASN A 83 0.15 -36.07 -58.16
N TYR A 84 -0.17 -35.18 -59.09
CA TYR A 84 0.79 -34.73 -60.11
C TYR A 84 1.90 -33.84 -59.52
N LEU A 85 1.57 -33.04 -58.49
CA LEU A 85 2.55 -32.17 -57.84
C LEU A 85 3.46 -32.92 -56.83
N SER A 86 3.02 -34.06 -56.27
CA SER A 86 3.89 -34.91 -55.42
C SER A 86 4.95 -35.67 -56.23
N GLN A 87 4.69 -35.92 -57.53
CA GLN A 87 5.60 -36.68 -58.41
C GLN A 87 6.68 -35.82 -59.09
N THR A 88 6.52 -34.50 -59.20
CA THR A 88 7.43 -33.66 -59.99
C THR A 88 8.73 -33.25 -59.28
N GLN A 89 8.96 -33.66 -58.02
CA GLN A 89 10.16 -33.35 -57.19
C GLN A 89 10.62 -31.88 -57.10
N ILE A 90 9.98 -30.94 -57.80
CA ILE A 90 10.41 -29.53 -57.92
C ILE A 90 9.83 -28.66 -56.79
N PHE A 91 8.77 -29.12 -56.11
CA PHE A 91 8.19 -28.44 -54.95
C PHE A 91 7.77 -29.45 -53.88
N ASN A 92 8.49 -29.49 -52.76
CA ASN A 92 8.15 -30.32 -51.61
C ASN A 92 6.93 -29.73 -50.89
N ILE A 93 5.73 -30.10 -51.35
CA ILE A 93 4.43 -29.66 -50.84
C ILE A 93 4.28 -29.93 -49.35
N ASP A 94 4.87 -31.01 -48.84
CA ASP A 94 4.79 -31.36 -47.42
C ASP A 94 5.56 -30.36 -46.56
N LYS A 95 6.76 -29.92 -46.98
CA LYS A 95 7.49 -28.83 -46.32
C LYS A 95 6.74 -27.49 -46.35
N ILE A 96 5.95 -27.24 -47.41
CA ILE A 96 5.15 -26.02 -47.52
C ILE A 96 3.93 -26.09 -46.62
N ARG A 97 3.22 -27.23 -46.60
CA ARG A 97 2.13 -27.51 -45.65
C ARG A 97 2.62 -27.32 -44.23
N GLU A 98 3.78 -27.85 -43.90
CA GLU A 98 4.39 -27.72 -42.58
C GLU A 98 4.70 -26.26 -42.22
N ARG A 99 5.25 -25.47 -43.16
CA ARG A 99 5.52 -24.03 -42.95
C ARG A 99 4.26 -23.19 -42.82
N VAL A 100 3.21 -23.49 -43.60
CA VAL A 100 1.91 -22.80 -43.50
C VAL A 100 1.24 -23.15 -42.18
N PHE A 101 1.29 -24.42 -41.76
CA PHE A 101 0.77 -24.87 -40.48
C PHE A 101 1.54 -24.25 -39.31
N GLN A 102 2.87 -24.15 -39.40
CA GLN A 102 3.72 -23.43 -38.44
C GLN A 102 3.39 -21.94 -38.40
N PHE A 103 3.19 -21.28 -39.54
CA PHE A 103 2.80 -19.88 -39.62
C PHE A 103 1.42 -19.64 -38.96
N ILE A 104 0.44 -20.49 -39.25
CA ILE A 104 -0.89 -20.46 -38.64
C ILE A 104 -0.80 -20.70 -37.12
N ASN A 105 0.04 -21.64 -36.67
CA ASN A 105 0.25 -21.88 -35.24
C ASN A 105 0.97 -20.72 -34.55
N ILE A 106 1.94 -20.08 -35.21
CA ILE A 106 2.58 -18.84 -34.73
C ILE A 106 1.54 -17.72 -34.64
N LEU A 107 0.64 -17.60 -35.62
CA LEU A 107 -0.46 -16.64 -35.60
C LEU A 107 -1.43 -16.92 -34.44
N LYS A 108 -1.88 -18.18 -34.27
CA LYS A 108 -2.72 -18.61 -33.15
C LYS A 108 -2.06 -18.33 -31.80
N ASN A 109 -0.76 -18.61 -31.67
CA ASN A 109 0.01 -18.34 -30.45
C ASN A 109 0.27 -16.84 -30.22
N LYS A 110 0.46 -16.05 -31.28
CA LYS A 110 0.57 -14.59 -31.19
C LYS A 110 -0.77 -13.97 -30.80
N ILE A 111 -1.88 -14.42 -31.37
CA ILE A 111 -3.24 -14.00 -30.98
C ILE A 111 -3.50 -14.36 -29.50
N LYS A 112 -3.13 -15.56 -29.04
CA LYS A 112 -3.18 -15.92 -27.61
C LYS A 112 -2.28 -15.04 -26.71
N LYS A 113 -1.18 -14.50 -27.25
CA LYS A 113 -0.23 -13.62 -26.54
C LYS A 113 -0.51 -12.13 -26.70
N LEU A 114 -1.48 -11.72 -27.55
CA LEU A 114 -1.92 -10.34 -27.68
C LEU A 114 -2.71 -9.95 -26.42
N LYS A 115 -1.98 -9.68 -25.34
CA LYS A 115 -2.55 -9.00 -24.18
C LYS A 115 -2.99 -7.61 -24.60
N VAL A 116 -4.17 -7.21 -24.14
CA VAL A 116 -4.68 -5.85 -24.20
C VAL A 116 -3.58 -4.87 -23.78
N LYS A 117 -3.14 -4.03 -24.71
CA LYS A 117 -2.29 -2.89 -24.40
C LYS A 117 -3.15 -1.65 -24.64
N ASN A 118 -3.40 -0.89 -23.57
CA ASN A 118 -4.21 0.33 -23.60
C ASN A 118 -5.67 0.14 -24.06
N ASN A 119 -6.27 -1.04 -23.83
CA ASN A 119 -7.69 -1.31 -24.14
C ASN A 119 -8.05 -1.19 -25.64
N ILE A 120 -7.06 -1.30 -26.53
CA ILE A 120 -7.27 -1.35 -27.98
C ILE A 120 -7.30 -2.82 -28.42
N TYR A 121 -8.47 -3.27 -28.86
CA TYR A 121 -8.61 -4.57 -29.52
C TYR A 121 -8.37 -4.38 -31.02
N TYR A 122 -7.49 -5.19 -31.62
CA TYR A 122 -7.42 -5.27 -33.08
C TYR A 122 -8.78 -5.76 -33.60
N GLN A 123 -9.38 -5.03 -34.55
CA GLN A 123 -10.58 -5.51 -35.23
C GLN A 123 -10.15 -6.62 -36.20
N TYR A 124 -10.73 -7.81 -36.05
CA TYR A 124 -10.44 -8.94 -36.93
C TYR A 124 -10.72 -8.57 -38.39
N GLU A 125 -11.78 -7.78 -38.62
CA GLU A 125 -12.19 -7.27 -39.93
C GLU A 125 -11.08 -6.43 -40.57
N LYS A 126 -10.40 -5.60 -39.78
CA LYS A 126 -9.30 -4.75 -40.25
C LYS A 126 -8.04 -5.57 -40.55
N PHE A 127 -7.75 -6.56 -39.71
CA PHE A 127 -6.67 -7.52 -39.97
C PHE A 127 -6.92 -8.34 -41.23
N ASP A 128 -8.14 -8.84 -41.43
CA ASP A 128 -8.56 -9.61 -42.61
C ASP A 128 -8.45 -8.76 -43.88
N LEU A 129 -8.91 -7.50 -43.82
CA LEU A 129 -8.76 -6.53 -44.91
C LEU A 129 -7.29 -6.28 -45.26
N ASP A 130 -6.41 -6.13 -44.29
CA ASP A 130 -4.98 -5.88 -44.53
C ASP A 130 -4.28 -7.13 -45.12
N ILE A 131 -4.65 -8.33 -44.68
CA ILE A 131 -4.16 -9.59 -45.26
C ILE A 131 -4.65 -9.74 -46.72
N LYS A 132 -5.92 -9.45 -46.99
CA LYS A 132 -6.47 -9.45 -48.36
C LYS A 132 -5.77 -8.44 -49.26
N LYS A 133 -5.50 -7.23 -48.76
CA LYS A 133 -4.70 -6.22 -49.47
C LYS A 133 -3.29 -6.71 -49.75
N LEU A 134 -2.66 -7.40 -48.81
CA LEU A 134 -1.32 -7.98 -48.99
C LEU A 134 -1.32 -9.09 -50.05
N PHE A 135 -2.32 -9.98 -50.02
CA PHE A 135 -2.48 -11.01 -51.05
C PHE A 135 -2.69 -10.39 -52.42
N ASN A 136 -3.58 -9.40 -52.53
CA ASN A 136 -3.81 -8.67 -53.77
C ASN A 136 -2.55 -7.96 -54.27
N PHE A 137 -1.84 -7.24 -53.40
CA PHE A 137 -0.60 -6.59 -53.76
C PHE A 137 0.46 -7.60 -54.25
N THR A 138 0.54 -8.76 -53.60
CA THR A 138 1.51 -9.80 -53.96
C THR A 138 1.14 -10.46 -55.30
N LEU A 139 -0.15 -10.75 -55.53
CA LEU A 139 -0.67 -11.26 -56.81
C LEU A 139 -0.40 -10.27 -57.95
N ILE A 140 -0.63 -8.98 -57.72
CA ILE A 140 -0.54 -7.96 -58.76
C ILE A 140 0.91 -7.59 -59.10
N PHE A 141 1.76 -7.43 -58.09
CA PHE A 141 3.07 -6.81 -58.27
C PHE A 141 4.26 -7.76 -58.08
N ARG A 142 4.05 -8.96 -57.53
CA ARG A 142 5.15 -9.89 -57.19
C ARG A 142 5.04 -11.29 -57.79
N CYS A 143 3.85 -11.72 -58.20
CA CYS A 143 3.68 -12.96 -58.94
C CYS A 143 4.09 -12.77 -60.41
N GLN A 144 5.27 -13.26 -60.78
CA GLN A 144 5.81 -13.18 -62.15
C GLN A 144 5.90 -14.53 -62.87
N SER A 145 5.49 -15.61 -62.21
CA SER A 145 5.49 -16.97 -62.78
C SER A 145 4.25 -17.77 -62.39
N MET A 146 3.87 -18.75 -63.22
CA MET A 146 2.72 -19.61 -62.95
C MET A 146 2.87 -20.40 -61.65
N ASN A 147 4.10 -20.76 -61.27
CA ASN A 147 4.38 -21.43 -59.99
C ASN A 147 4.19 -20.48 -58.79
N SER A 148 4.60 -19.21 -58.91
CA SER A 148 4.34 -18.21 -57.86
C SER A 148 2.84 -17.91 -57.70
N TYR A 149 2.09 -17.88 -58.81
CA TYR A 149 0.63 -17.72 -58.79
C TYR A 149 -0.06 -18.90 -58.09
N LYS A 150 0.29 -20.14 -58.47
CA LYS A 150 -0.24 -21.36 -57.82
C LYS A 150 0.07 -21.39 -56.33
N TYR A 151 1.27 -20.99 -55.93
CA TYR A 151 1.66 -20.90 -54.52
C TYR A 151 0.85 -19.87 -53.72
N ILE A 152 0.70 -18.65 -54.25
CA ILE A 152 -0.10 -17.61 -53.56
C ILE A 152 -1.58 -18.01 -53.49
N ASN A 153 -2.13 -18.62 -54.54
CA ASN A 153 -3.51 -19.12 -54.53
C ASN A 153 -3.72 -20.20 -53.46
N TYR A 154 -2.77 -21.13 -53.32
CA TYR A 154 -2.79 -22.11 -52.24
C TYR A 154 -2.74 -21.46 -50.84
N LEU A 155 -1.93 -20.42 -50.65
CA LEU A 155 -1.88 -19.67 -49.39
C LEU A 155 -3.21 -18.97 -49.06
N ILE A 156 -3.88 -18.41 -50.07
CA ILE A 156 -5.20 -17.78 -49.91
C ILE A 156 -6.23 -18.83 -49.49
N GLN A 157 -6.29 -19.97 -50.19
CA GLN A 157 -7.19 -21.07 -49.84
C GLN A 157 -6.93 -21.62 -48.43
N GLN A 158 -5.66 -21.77 -48.05
CA GLN A 158 -5.31 -22.21 -46.69
C GLN A 158 -5.64 -21.17 -45.63
N TYR A 159 -5.52 -19.87 -45.93
CA TYR A 159 -5.96 -18.79 -45.04
C TYR A 159 -7.49 -18.82 -44.86
N GLU A 160 -8.26 -18.93 -45.95
CA GLU A 160 -9.72 -19.02 -45.88
C GLU A 160 -10.17 -20.27 -45.11
N GLN A 161 -9.64 -21.45 -45.44
CA GLN A 161 -9.97 -22.70 -44.73
C GLN A 161 -9.58 -22.66 -43.25
N ASN A 162 -8.39 -22.16 -42.90
CA ASN A 162 -7.93 -22.24 -41.52
C ASN A 162 -8.37 -21.09 -40.63
N VAL A 163 -8.72 -19.92 -41.19
CA VAL A 163 -9.08 -18.72 -40.44
C VAL A 163 -10.58 -18.47 -40.46
N GLN A 164 -11.26 -18.65 -41.61
CA GLN A 164 -12.71 -18.45 -41.70
C GLN A 164 -13.51 -19.70 -41.27
N ASN A 165 -13.17 -20.91 -41.76
CA ASN A 165 -13.95 -22.12 -41.42
C ASN A 165 -13.71 -22.65 -39.99
N ASN A 166 -12.57 -22.38 -39.35
CA ASN A 166 -12.26 -22.89 -38.01
C ASN A 166 -12.76 -22.02 -36.84
N ASN A 167 -13.73 -21.12 -37.06
CA ASN A 167 -14.32 -20.27 -36.01
C ASN A 167 -13.28 -19.45 -35.20
N ILE A 168 -12.14 -19.07 -35.81
CA ILE A 168 -11.14 -18.22 -35.14
C ILE A 168 -11.73 -16.86 -34.78
N ILE A 169 -12.65 -16.35 -35.61
CA ILE A 169 -13.43 -15.14 -35.37
C ILE A 169 -14.22 -15.25 -34.06
N ASN A 170 -14.97 -16.34 -33.87
CA ASN A 170 -15.77 -16.55 -32.67
C ASN A 170 -14.89 -16.63 -31.42
N LYS A 171 -13.74 -17.33 -31.49
CA LYS A 171 -12.77 -17.39 -30.39
C LYS A 171 -12.15 -16.02 -30.08
N PHE A 172 -11.87 -15.21 -31.09
CA PHE A 172 -11.36 -13.85 -30.91
C PHE A 172 -12.41 -12.93 -30.24
N ILE A 173 -13.66 -13.03 -30.67
CA ILE A 173 -14.80 -12.32 -30.07
C ILE A 173 -15.03 -12.77 -28.62
N GLU A 174 -14.98 -14.08 -28.35
CA GLU A 174 -15.15 -14.64 -27.01
C GLU A 174 -14.02 -14.21 -26.06
N MET A 175 -12.76 -14.27 -26.51
CA MET A 175 -11.62 -13.75 -25.75
C MET A 175 -11.77 -12.25 -25.48
N LYS A 176 -12.19 -11.46 -26.46
CA LYS A 176 -12.47 -10.02 -26.28
C LYS A 176 -13.59 -9.80 -25.26
N LYS A 177 -14.68 -10.59 -25.31
CA LYS A 177 -15.78 -10.52 -24.35
C LYS A 177 -15.32 -10.88 -22.94
N ASN A 178 -14.52 -11.93 -22.79
CA ASN A 178 -13.96 -12.34 -21.49
C ASN A 178 -12.98 -11.31 -20.93
N ASP A 179 -12.12 -10.72 -21.76
CA ASP A 179 -11.21 -9.66 -21.34
C ASP A 179 -11.98 -8.38 -20.94
N LEU A 180 -12.98 -7.99 -21.72
CA LEU A 180 -13.87 -6.87 -21.40
C LEU A 180 -14.64 -7.13 -20.10
N PHE A 181 -15.16 -8.34 -19.90
CA PHE A 181 -15.85 -8.74 -18.68
C PHE A 181 -14.94 -8.66 -17.45
N ASN A 182 -13.70 -9.15 -17.56
CA ASN A 182 -12.71 -9.05 -16.49
C ASN A 182 -12.30 -7.60 -16.20
N LEU A 183 -12.11 -6.77 -17.23
CA LEU A 183 -11.83 -5.35 -17.09
C LEU A 183 -12.98 -4.61 -16.39
N LEU A 184 -14.22 -4.85 -16.82
CA LEU A 184 -15.41 -4.25 -16.22
C LEU A 184 -15.59 -4.68 -14.76
N ASN A 185 -15.33 -5.94 -14.43
CA ASN A 185 -15.39 -6.43 -13.04
C ASN A 185 -14.37 -5.75 -12.13
N ILE A 186 -13.13 -5.54 -12.59
CA ILE A 186 -12.11 -4.80 -11.84
C ILE A 186 -12.56 -3.34 -11.61
N ASP A 187 -13.25 -2.76 -12.59
CA ASP A 187 -13.71 -1.38 -12.52
C ASP A 187 -14.86 -1.19 -11.53
N LEU A 188 -15.72 -2.21 -11.37
CA LEU A 188 -16.77 -2.22 -10.34
C LEU A 188 -16.20 -2.20 -8.91
N CYS A 189 -15.02 -2.75 -8.66
CA CYS A 189 -14.37 -2.70 -7.34
C CYS A 189 -13.93 -1.28 -6.94
N ASN A 190 -13.73 -0.38 -7.91
CA ASN A 190 -13.33 1.01 -7.68
C ASN A 190 -14.48 1.99 -7.90
N LYS A 191 -15.71 1.48 -8.03
CA LYS A 191 -16.93 2.28 -8.12
C LYS A 191 -17.47 2.56 -6.73
N LEU A 192 -17.68 3.83 -6.40
CA LEU A 192 -18.33 4.22 -5.15
C LEU A 192 -19.84 3.96 -5.25
N LYS A 193 -20.34 3.02 -4.44
CA LYS A 193 -21.76 2.68 -4.36
C LYS A 193 -22.43 3.55 -3.31
N VAL A 194 -23.50 4.24 -3.69
CA VAL A 194 -24.31 5.09 -2.81
C VAL A 194 -25.78 4.73 -2.99
N LYS A 195 -26.59 4.66 -1.92
CA LYS A 195 -28.03 4.37 -2.05
C LYS A 195 -28.82 5.59 -2.53
N LYS A 196 -28.43 6.79 -2.12
CA LYS A 196 -29.04 8.06 -2.50
C LYS A 196 -28.02 8.97 -3.18
N TRP A 197 -28.45 9.67 -4.24
CA TRP A 197 -27.62 10.62 -4.98
C TRP A 197 -28.52 11.73 -5.58
N PRO A 198 -28.07 13.01 -5.61
CA PRO A 198 -26.80 13.51 -5.09
C PRO A 198 -26.77 13.54 -3.55
N ILE A 199 -25.56 13.45 -3.00
CA ILE A 199 -25.31 13.69 -1.57
C ILE A 199 -24.69 15.07 -1.47
N ILE A 200 -25.51 16.05 -1.11
CA ILE A 200 -25.05 17.39 -0.74
C ILE A 200 -25.05 17.42 0.79
N PRO A 201 -23.89 17.54 1.46
CA PRO A 201 -23.87 17.58 2.91
C PRO A 201 -24.64 18.79 3.43
N GLN A 202 -25.57 18.57 4.38
CA GLN A 202 -26.33 19.65 5.01
C GLN A 202 -25.55 20.34 6.13
N TYR A 203 -24.56 19.63 6.71
CA TYR A 203 -23.74 20.09 7.81
C TYR A 203 -22.28 19.78 7.54
N TYR A 204 -21.40 20.64 8.04
CA TYR A 204 -19.96 20.51 7.91
C TYR A 204 -19.32 20.53 9.30
N ARG A 205 -18.18 19.85 9.42
CA ARG A 205 -17.37 19.86 10.66
C ARG A 205 -16.96 21.32 10.95
N ASN A 206 -17.31 21.82 12.13
CA ASN A 206 -16.80 23.09 12.64
C ASN A 206 -15.52 22.86 13.45
N TYR A 207 -14.63 23.84 13.48
CA TYR A 207 -13.43 23.82 14.30
C TYR A 207 -13.20 25.20 14.93
N GLU A 208 -12.63 25.25 16.13
CA GLU A 208 -12.15 26.47 16.78
C GLU A 208 -10.88 26.93 16.05
N GLN A 209 -10.89 28.16 15.53
CA GLN A 209 -9.75 28.70 14.79
C GLN A 209 -8.61 29.06 15.75
N ILE A 210 -7.43 28.48 15.50
CA ILE A 210 -6.20 28.74 16.28
C ILE A 210 -5.06 29.17 15.37
N GLU A 211 -4.09 29.90 15.92
CA GLU A 211 -2.90 30.35 15.20
C GLU A 211 -1.63 29.52 15.51
N ASP A 212 -1.64 28.78 16.60
CA ASP A 212 -0.53 27.94 17.04
C ASP A 212 -1.09 26.64 17.63
N PHE A 213 -0.22 25.65 17.87
CA PHE A 213 -0.61 24.36 18.45
C PHE A 213 -1.28 24.50 19.81
N CYS A 214 -2.35 23.74 20.02
CA CYS A 214 -2.98 23.56 21.33
C CYS A 214 -2.41 22.31 22.00
N ILE A 215 -1.62 22.45 23.06
CA ILE A 215 -0.90 21.32 23.65
C ILE A 215 -1.83 20.39 24.45
N GLN A 216 -1.70 19.08 24.23
CA GLN A 216 -2.48 18.05 24.93
C GLN A 216 -1.62 16.88 25.46
N PRO A 217 -1.70 16.54 26.76
CA PRO A 217 -2.42 17.26 27.81
C PRO A 217 -1.69 18.55 28.20
N MET A 218 -2.42 19.52 28.76
CA MET A 218 -1.84 20.78 29.26
C MET A 218 -0.74 20.57 30.32
N SER A 219 -0.86 19.50 31.11
CA SER A 219 0.16 19.10 32.11
C SER A 219 1.54 18.79 31.52
N TRP A 220 1.64 18.62 30.19
CA TRP A 220 2.87 18.36 29.44
C TRP A 220 3.35 19.55 28.59
N GLU A 221 2.78 20.75 28.79
CA GLU A 221 3.12 21.95 28.03
C GLU A 221 4.63 22.18 27.90
N ASN A 222 5.34 22.30 29.02
CA ASN A 222 6.79 22.56 29.01
C ASN A 222 7.59 21.51 28.24
N LYS A 223 7.22 20.22 28.36
CA LYS A 223 7.91 19.12 27.68
C LYS A 223 7.68 19.15 26.18
N ILE A 224 6.46 19.42 25.74
CA ILE A 224 6.14 19.49 24.32
C ILE A 224 6.77 20.75 23.71
N GLN A 225 6.75 21.89 24.41
CA GLN A 225 7.42 23.13 23.99
C GLN A 225 8.94 22.95 23.84
N GLU A 226 9.59 22.25 24.77
CA GLU A 226 11.02 21.92 24.66
C GLU A 226 11.29 20.97 23.48
N LYS A 227 10.43 19.97 23.28
CA LYS A 227 10.58 18.98 22.21
C LYS A 227 10.46 19.61 20.81
N ILE A 228 9.49 20.50 20.59
CA ILE A 228 9.30 21.19 19.30
C ILE A 228 10.35 22.28 19.03
N ARG A 229 11.17 22.69 19.99
CA ARG A 229 12.28 23.63 19.73
C ARG A 229 13.48 22.92 19.14
N SER A 230 13.93 23.33 17.97
CA SER A 230 15.16 22.87 17.33
C SER A 230 16.39 23.58 17.89
N GLU A 231 17.54 22.89 17.88
CA GLU A 231 18.85 23.50 18.15
C GLU A 231 19.56 23.94 16.85
N LYS A 232 18.93 23.77 15.68
CA LYS A 232 19.49 24.27 14.43
C LYS A 232 19.43 25.80 14.38
N ASN A 233 20.55 26.39 13.96
CA ASN A 233 20.63 27.83 13.75
C ASN A 233 20.55 28.17 12.25
N PRO A 234 19.76 29.19 11.87
CA PRO A 234 19.72 29.67 10.49
C PRO A 234 21.07 30.29 10.12
N SER A 235 21.56 29.95 8.92
CA SER A 235 22.69 30.64 8.31
C SER A 235 22.29 32.07 7.93
N LYS A 236 23.25 32.99 7.98
CA LYS A 236 23.00 34.40 7.62
C LYS A 236 22.53 34.48 6.17
N CYS A 237 21.36 35.08 5.96
CA CYS A 237 20.83 35.32 4.62
C CYS A 237 21.49 36.58 4.04
N ASP A 238 21.83 36.56 2.75
CA ASP A 238 22.35 37.70 2.02
C ASP A 238 21.43 38.08 0.84
N ASN A 239 21.62 39.28 0.29
CA ASN A 239 20.83 39.79 -0.85
C ASN A 239 21.09 39.04 -2.17
N LYS A 240 21.98 38.04 -2.17
CA LYS A 240 22.24 37.15 -3.32
C LYS A 240 21.51 35.81 -3.18
N CYS A 241 20.85 35.58 -2.04
CA CYS A 241 20.15 34.34 -1.77
C CYS A 241 18.93 34.17 -2.68
N VAL A 242 18.68 32.94 -3.12
CA VAL A 242 17.55 32.64 -4.02
C VAL A 242 16.18 32.78 -3.38
N CYS A 243 16.10 32.98 -2.06
CA CYS A 243 14.85 33.03 -1.30
C CYS A 243 14.04 34.32 -1.49
N GLU A 244 14.51 35.30 -2.27
CA GLU A 244 13.70 36.45 -2.69
C GLU A 244 12.71 36.09 -3.80
N ASN A 245 12.99 35.04 -4.58
CA ASN A 245 12.19 34.64 -5.73
C ASN A 245 11.70 33.19 -5.60
N LEU A 246 10.37 33.02 -5.57
CA LEU A 246 9.71 31.72 -5.43
C LEU A 246 10.12 30.70 -6.50
N GLU A 247 10.35 31.12 -7.74
CA GLU A 247 10.77 30.25 -8.84
C GLU A 247 12.18 29.66 -8.62
N LYS A 248 13.04 30.41 -7.92
CA LYS A 248 14.44 30.03 -7.64
C LYS A 248 14.60 29.26 -6.33
N MET A 249 13.54 29.08 -5.53
CA MET A 249 13.59 28.38 -4.24
C MET A 249 13.85 26.87 -4.34
N GLY A 250 13.81 26.29 -5.54
CA GLY A 250 14.07 24.87 -5.78
C GLY A 250 12.82 23.99 -5.71
N LYS A 251 12.98 22.69 -5.93
CA LYS A 251 11.90 21.70 -5.83
C LYS A 251 12.07 20.88 -4.54
N PHE A 252 10.97 20.44 -3.94
CA PHE A 252 11.04 19.45 -2.86
C PHE A 252 11.50 18.08 -3.40
N ASP A 253 12.42 17.43 -2.70
CA ASP A 253 12.89 16.07 -2.96
C ASP A 253 12.21 15.12 -1.97
N LEU A 254 11.27 14.33 -2.48
CA LEU A 254 10.53 13.35 -1.68
C LEU A 254 11.43 12.24 -1.11
N GLU A 255 12.52 11.85 -1.79
CA GLU A 255 13.39 10.77 -1.31
C GLU A 255 14.23 11.23 -0.10
N LYS A 256 14.59 12.51 -0.07
CA LYS A 256 15.38 13.09 1.01
C LYS A 256 14.52 13.82 2.04
N SER A 257 13.24 14.02 1.76
CA SER A 257 12.34 14.91 2.51
C SER A 257 12.94 16.30 2.74
N THR A 258 13.59 16.87 1.72
CA THR A 258 14.28 18.19 1.81
C THR A 258 14.06 19.04 0.55
N TRP A 259 14.30 20.35 0.62
CA TRP A 259 14.27 21.21 -0.56
C TRP A 259 15.60 21.14 -1.32
N LYS A 260 15.57 20.89 -2.64
CA LYS A 260 16.72 21.10 -3.54
C LYS A 260 16.89 22.60 -3.82
N SER A 261 17.26 23.35 -2.80
CA SER A 261 17.40 24.81 -2.84
C SER A 261 18.86 25.23 -2.81
N LYS A 262 19.17 26.36 -3.47
CA LYS A 262 20.44 27.06 -3.27
C LYS A 262 20.43 27.94 -2.01
N CYS A 263 19.25 28.19 -1.43
CA CYS A 263 19.15 28.85 -0.13
C CYS A 263 19.52 27.82 0.96
N PRO A 264 20.57 28.06 1.76
CA PRO A 264 21.03 27.10 2.76
C PRO A 264 19.95 26.81 3.81
N ASN A 265 19.22 27.85 4.25
CA ASN A 265 18.15 27.71 5.24
C ASN A 265 16.98 26.89 4.69
N ARG A 266 16.49 27.22 3.48
CA ARG A 266 15.42 26.47 2.82
C ARG A 266 15.80 25.00 2.62
N GLY A 267 17.03 24.73 2.16
CA GLY A 267 17.55 23.37 2.01
C GLY A 267 17.54 22.57 3.32
N ASN A 268 17.88 23.25 4.42
CA ASN A 268 17.89 22.69 5.78
C ASN A 268 16.51 22.71 6.48
N ARG A 269 15.44 23.15 5.78
CA ARG A 269 14.06 23.28 6.30
C ARG A 269 13.96 24.24 7.49
N ILE A 270 14.71 25.33 7.43
CA ILE A 270 14.69 26.43 8.40
C ILE A 270 14.26 27.70 7.65
N GLU A 271 13.46 28.54 8.29
CA GLU A 271 13.22 29.89 7.80
C GLU A 271 14.50 30.74 7.88
N CYS A 272 14.61 31.73 6.98
CA CYS A 272 15.73 32.65 7.05
C CYS A 272 15.53 33.63 8.20
N LYS A 273 16.56 33.96 8.96
CA LYS A 273 16.49 34.97 10.02
C LYS A 273 17.10 36.30 9.55
N ASP A 274 16.64 37.40 10.13
CA ASP A 274 17.22 38.75 9.97
C ASP A 274 17.35 39.25 8.50
N CYS A 275 16.39 38.90 7.65
CA CYS A 275 16.28 39.39 6.27
C CYS A 275 14.82 39.65 5.90
N ASN A 276 14.52 40.14 4.69
CA ASN A 276 13.14 40.33 4.20
C ASN A 276 12.87 39.46 2.94
N CYS A 277 12.96 38.14 3.08
CA CYS A 277 12.81 37.20 1.96
C CYS A 277 11.50 36.38 2.05
N LYS A 278 11.21 35.58 1.01
CA LYS A 278 10.04 34.69 0.92
C LYS A 278 10.19 33.37 1.69
N ASN A 279 11.35 33.08 2.27
CA ASN A 279 11.55 31.94 3.18
C ASN A 279 11.35 32.33 4.65
N GLN A 280 10.41 33.24 4.91
CA GLN A 280 10.03 33.77 6.23
C GLN A 280 8.52 33.90 6.39
N SER A 281 7.76 33.37 5.44
CA SER A 281 6.33 33.60 5.35
C SER A 281 5.55 33.03 6.53
N ILE A 282 6.07 32.02 7.23
CA ILE A 282 5.45 31.51 8.46
C ILE A 282 5.64 32.52 9.59
N SER A 283 6.88 32.90 9.90
CA SER A 283 7.17 33.86 10.97
C SER A 283 6.53 35.24 10.74
N LYS A 284 6.34 35.64 9.48
CA LYS A 284 5.64 36.88 9.11
C LYS A 284 4.11 36.74 9.02
N LYS A 285 3.57 35.54 9.21
CA LYS A 285 2.14 35.22 9.02
C LYS A 285 1.60 35.61 7.63
N GLU A 286 2.43 35.51 6.59
CA GLU A 286 2.06 35.75 5.18
C GLU A 286 1.29 34.54 4.59
N LYS A 287 0.25 34.09 5.29
CA LYS A 287 -0.63 32.99 4.89
C LYS A 287 -1.70 33.46 3.90
N LYS A 288 -2.29 32.51 3.16
CA LYS A 288 -3.42 32.76 2.27
C LYS A 288 -4.68 33.09 3.07
N ILE A 289 -5.48 34.01 2.53
CA ILE A 289 -6.66 34.56 3.22
C ILE A 289 -7.94 33.96 2.62
N ILE A 290 -8.82 33.45 3.49
CA ILE A 290 -10.14 32.97 3.07
C ILE A 290 -10.99 34.14 2.56
N GLY A 291 -11.66 33.96 1.43
CA GLY A 291 -12.47 35.00 0.78
C GLY A 291 -11.67 35.93 -0.14
N GLN A 292 -10.33 35.88 -0.11
CA GLN A 292 -9.46 36.63 -1.01
C GLN A 292 -8.63 35.70 -1.91
N ASP A 293 -7.89 34.76 -1.31
CA ASP A 293 -7.04 33.84 -2.05
C ASP A 293 -7.72 32.49 -2.31
N VAL A 294 -8.40 31.99 -1.28
CA VAL A 294 -9.05 30.67 -1.26
C VAL A 294 -10.45 30.78 -0.68
N GLU A 295 -11.34 29.86 -1.04
CA GLU A 295 -12.71 29.79 -0.52
C GLU A 295 -13.01 28.37 -0.01
N GLU A 296 -13.58 28.25 1.20
CA GLU A 296 -14.13 26.99 1.71
C GLU A 296 -15.49 26.73 1.04
N ASN A 297 -15.61 25.64 0.27
CA ASN A 297 -16.85 25.27 -0.41
C ASN A 297 -17.01 23.74 -0.47
N VAL A 298 -18.21 23.28 -0.82
CA VAL A 298 -18.43 21.88 -1.20
C VAL A 298 -17.52 21.52 -2.35
N SER A 299 -16.68 20.52 -2.11
CA SER A 299 -15.76 19.97 -3.09
C SER A 299 -16.28 18.66 -3.61
N TRP A 300 -15.99 18.41 -4.87
CA TRP A 300 -16.51 17.32 -5.65
C TRP A 300 -15.38 16.58 -6.37
N GLY A 301 -15.61 15.32 -6.63
CA GLY A 301 -14.65 14.44 -7.27
C GLY A 301 -15.31 13.33 -8.05
N ILE A 302 -14.48 12.55 -8.74
CA ILE A 302 -14.91 11.39 -9.51
C ILE A 302 -14.07 10.19 -9.11
N ASP A 303 -14.72 9.03 -9.00
CA ASP A 303 -14.03 7.78 -8.78
C ASP A 303 -13.32 7.30 -10.06
N LEU A 304 -12.56 6.21 -9.94
CA LEU A 304 -11.84 5.65 -11.09
C LEU A 304 -12.78 5.11 -12.18
N TYR A 305 -13.96 4.63 -11.79
CA TYR A 305 -14.96 4.09 -12.71
C TYR A 305 -15.51 5.21 -13.62
N THR A 306 -16.02 6.29 -13.03
CA THR A 306 -16.53 7.45 -13.78
C THR A 306 -15.45 8.10 -14.62
N LYS A 307 -14.24 8.27 -14.08
CA LYS A 307 -13.10 8.80 -14.85
C LYS A 307 -12.84 7.98 -16.12
N LYS A 308 -12.85 6.64 -16.02
CA LYS A 308 -12.66 5.75 -17.17
C LYS A 308 -13.78 5.92 -18.20
N ASN A 309 -15.04 5.97 -17.76
CA ASN A 309 -16.18 6.18 -18.66
C ASN A 309 -16.02 7.49 -19.45
N ILE A 310 -15.67 8.59 -18.77
CA ILE A 310 -15.42 9.88 -19.42
C ILE A 310 -14.26 9.79 -20.42
N PHE A 311 -13.16 9.12 -20.03
CA PHE A 311 -11.99 8.96 -20.89
C PHE A 311 -12.32 8.27 -22.23
N TYR A 312 -13.20 7.27 -22.22
CA TYR A 312 -13.60 6.55 -23.43
C TYR A 312 -14.63 7.29 -24.28
N VAL A 313 -15.50 8.10 -23.66
CA VAL A 313 -16.48 8.91 -24.40
C VAL A 313 -15.82 10.06 -25.15
N ILE A 314 -14.70 10.58 -24.63
CA ILE A 314 -13.94 11.62 -25.32
C ILE A 314 -13.30 11.04 -26.60
N ASN A 315 -13.43 11.77 -27.71
CA ASN A 315 -13.00 11.40 -29.07
C ASN A 315 -11.69 10.57 -29.13
N GLU A 316 -11.71 9.44 -29.85
CA GLU A 316 -10.56 8.54 -30.06
C GLU A 316 -9.35 9.23 -30.70
N CYS A 317 -9.55 10.26 -31.52
CA CYS A 317 -8.46 11.01 -32.15
C CYS A 317 -7.70 11.92 -31.18
N ALA A 318 -8.21 12.17 -29.96
CA ALA A 318 -7.51 12.94 -28.95
C ALA A 318 -6.46 12.08 -28.23
N SER A 319 -5.30 12.67 -27.92
CA SER A 319 -4.25 11.94 -27.21
C SER A 319 -4.67 11.60 -25.78
N ASP A 320 -4.19 10.47 -25.25
CA ASP A 320 -4.41 10.08 -23.84
C ASP A 320 -4.00 11.18 -22.86
N LYS A 321 -2.95 11.93 -23.21
CA LYS A 321 -2.47 13.07 -22.41
C LYS A 321 -3.53 14.16 -22.33
N ASP A 322 -4.10 14.56 -23.46
CA ASP A 322 -5.10 15.64 -23.51
C ASP A 322 -6.39 15.24 -22.80
N LYS A 323 -6.83 13.99 -22.98
CA LYS A 323 -7.99 13.43 -22.27
C LYS A 323 -7.80 13.49 -20.76
N ASN A 324 -6.66 13.02 -20.27
CA ASN A 324 -6.33 13.06 -18.84
C ASN A 324 -6.19 14.49 -18.33
N GLN A 325 -5.60 15.40 -19.11
CA GLN A 325 -5.49 16.82 -18.72
C GLN A 325 -6.86 17.47 -18.58
N PHE A 326 -7.78 17.23 -19.53
CA PHE A 326 -9.14 17.72 -19.43
C PHE A 326 -9.85 17.20 -18.18
N ILE A 327 -9.86 15.88 -17.98
CA ILE A 327 -10.59 15.26 -16.85
C ILE A 327 -10.03 15.75 -15.51
N GLN A 328 -8.71 15.75 -15.34
CA GLN A 328 -8.07 16.07 -14.06
C GLN A 328 -8.08 17.56 -13.73
N PHE A 329 -7.90 18.45 -14.71
CA PHE A 329 -7.68 19.87 -14.45
C PHE A 329 -8.81 20.79 -14.91
N GLN A 330 -9.51 20.47 -15.98
CA GLN A 330 -10.55 21.35 -16.54
C GLN A 330 -11.95 20.93 -16.06
N LEU A 331 -12.26 19.64 -16.15
CA LEU A 331 -13.52 19.10 -15.66
C LEU A 331 -13.64 19.31 -14.15
N LEU A 332 -12.70 18.81 -13.35
CA LEU A 332 -12.77 18.98 -11.89
C LEU A 332 -12.76 20.45 -11.44
N LYS A 333 -12.09 21.34 -12.18
CA LYS A 333 -12.20 22.80 -11.95
C LYS A 333 -13.62 23.30 -12.16
N ALA A 334 -14.24 22.96 -13.30
CA ALA A 334 -15.64 23.33 -13.58
C ALA A 334 -16.61 22.77 -12.52
N VAL A 335 -16.40 21.52 -12.11
CA VAL A 335 -17.18 20.86 -11.07
C VAL A 335 -17.13 21.67 -9.76
N ASN A 336 -15.94 22.04 -9.30
CA ASN A 336 -15.79 22.76 -8.02
C ASN A 336 -16.22 24.24 -8.11
N LEU A 337 -16.09 24.89 -9.27
CA LEU A 337 -16.59 26.26 -9.49
C LEU A 337 -18.12 26.36 -9.45
N LEU A 338 -18.84 25.27 -9.74
CA LEU A 338 -20.30 25.22 -9.69
C LEU A 338 -20.88 25.01 -8.29
N LYS A 339 -20.04 24.87 -7.25
CA LYS A 339 -20.44 24.73 -5.84
C LYS A 339 -21.52 23.65 -5.68
N GLU A 340 -22.68 23.95 -5.09
CA GLU A 340 -23.77 22.98 -4.86
C GLU A 340 -24.32 22.31 -6.12
N ASN A 341 -24.09 22.89 -7.31
CA ASN A 341 -24.50 22.31 -8.60
C ASN A 341 -23.41 21.43 -9.24
N GLY A 342 -22.24 21.29 -8.63
CA GLY A 342 -21.10 20.55 -9.20
C GLY A 342 -21.37 19.07 -9.45
N TRP A 343 -22.32 18.46 -8.74
CA TRP A 343 -22.67 17.05 -8.91
C TRP A 343 -23.30 16.72 -10.28
N ASP A 344 -23.89 17.71 -10.96
CA ASP A 344 -24.61 17.51 -12.22
C ASP A 344 -23.66 17.64 -13.41
N ILE A 345 -23.22 16.49 -13.93
CA ILE A 345 -22.29 16.43 -15.08
C ILE A 345 -22.81 17.18 -16.31
N GLN A 346 -24.12 17.28 -16.52
CA GLN A 346 -24.69 17.99 -17.67
C GLN A 346 -24.51 19.50 -17.48
N LYS A 347 -24.82 20.03 -16.29
CA LYS A 347 -24.55 21.43 -15.95
C LYS A 347 -23.07 21.76 -16.00
N VAL A 348 -22.21 20.86 -15.54
CA VAL A 348 -20.74 21.00 -15.61
C VAL A 348 -20.27 21.13 -17.06
N CYS A 349 -20.71 20.22 -17.94
CA CYS A 349 -20.34 20.26 -19.35
C CYS A 349 -20.86 21.53 -20.04
N GLN A 350 -22.09 21.95 -19.70
CA GLN A 350 -22.69 23.19 -20.21
C GLN A 350 -21.91 24.43 -19.75
N PHE A 351 -21.55 24.50 -18.46
CA PHE A 351 -20.71 25.57 -17.91
C PHE A 351 -19.36 25.69 -18.63
N ILE A 352 -18.71 24.57 -18.94
CA ILE A 352 -17.48 24.58 -19.75
C ILE A 352 -17.75 25.15 -21.14
N ILE A 353 -18.83 24.73 -21.80
CA ILE A 353 -19.19 25.17 -23.16
C ILE A 353 -19.44 26.68 -23.23
N ASP A 354 -20.13 27.22 -22.23
CA ASP A 354 -20.52 28.63 -22.14
C ASP A 354 -19.33 29.54 -21.82
N ASN A 355 -18.39 29.05 -21.00
CA ASN A 355 -17.17 29.76 -20.59
C ASN A 355 -15.93 29.42 -21.46
N SER A 356 -16.14 28.82 -22.63
CA SER A 356 -15.08 28.52 -23.61
C SER A 356 -15.02 29.54 -24.74
N GLN A 357 -13.81 29.76 -25.28
CA GLN A 357 -13.58 30.63 -26.44
C GLN A 357 -14.54 30.35 -27.62
N LYS A 358 -15.15 31.41 -28.18
CA LYS A 358 -15.96 31.33 -29.43
C LYS A 358 -15.04 31.56 -30.66
N LYS A 359 -15.29 30.82 -31.75
CA LYS A 359 -14.46 30.84 -32.98
C LYS A 359 -14.37 32.19 -33.73
N CYS A 360 -15.16 33.20 -33.38
CA CYS A 360 -15.38 34.40 -34.20
C CYS A 360 -15.17 35.74 -33.49
N GLN A 361 -14.20 35.86 -32.58
CA GLN A 361 -13.76 37.17 -32.07
C GLN A 361 -12.27 37.35 -32.36
N ILE A 362 -11.99 38.05 -33.47
CA ILE A 362 -10.68 38.60 -33.77
C ILE A 362 -10.80 40.10 -33.48
N GLY A 363 -10.09 40.57 -32.45
CA GLY A 363 -10.06 41.98 -32.07
C GLY A 363 -10.89 42.29 -30.81
N GLN A 364 -10.16 42.64 -29.76
CA GLN A 364 -10.58 43.19 -28.45
C GLN A 364 -11.02 42.16 -27.38
N ASP A 365 -10.19 42.10 -26.33
CA ASP A 365 -10.24 41.31 -25.07
C ASP A 365 -10.03 39.78 -25.10
N TYR A 366 -8.76 39.39 -25.29
CA TYR A 366 -8.24 38.03 -25.09
C TYR A 366 -8.31 37.47 -23.64
N ARG A 367 -8.90 38.17 -22.65
CA ARG A 367 -8.56 37.94 -21.23
C ARG A 367 -9.49 37.07 -20.37
N ASN A 368 -10.71 36.68 -20.78
CA ASN A 368 -11.69 36.18 -19.80
C ASN A 368 -12.27 34.76 -20.02
N TYR A 369 -11.71 33.91 -20.88
CA TYR A 369 -12.22 32.53 -21.03
C TYR A 369 -11.52 31.55 -20.08
N LEU A 370 -12.31 30.84 -19.28
CA LEU A 370 -11.82 29.83 -18.33
C LEU A 370 -11.39 28.52 -19.00
N PHE A 371 -11.97 28.21 -20.17
CA PHE A 371 -11.77 26.94 -20.86
C PHE A 371 -11.41 27.11 -22.34
N SER A 372 -10.69 26.14 -22.88
CA SER A 372 -10.27 26.12 -24.28
C SER A 372 -11.36 25.60 -25.21
N ASN A 373 -11.22 25.86 -26.52
CA ASN A 373 -12.11 25.25 -27.53
C ASN A 373 -11.99 23.72 -27.59
N GLN A 374 -10.90 23.13 -27.10
CA GLN A 374 -10.76 21.67 -26.99
C GLN A 374 -11.64 21.13 -25.85
N ASP A 375 -11.61 21.79 -24.69
CA ASP A 375 -12.45 21.44 -23.53
C ASP A 375 -13.93 21.51 -23.91
N LYS A 376 -14.33 22.55 -24.66
CA LYS A 376 -15.67 22.66 -25.26
C LYS A 376 -16.07 21.44 -26.08
N LYS A 377 -15.18 20.94 -26.94
CA LYS A 377 -15.46 19.75 -27.78
C LYS A 377 -15.60 18.50 -26.92
N PHE A 378 -14.74 18.33 -25.92
CA PHE A 378 -14.81 17.19 -25.00
C PHE A 378 -16.10 17.19 -24.19
N SER A 379 -16.52 18.34 -23.65
CA SER A 379 -17.79 18.49 -22.95
C SER A 379 -19.00 18.17 -23.85
N LYS A 380 -18.97 18.57 -25.14
CA LYS A 380 -20.00 18.19 -26.12
C LYS A 380 -20.05 16.68 -26.37
N CYS A 381 -18.91 15.99 -26.43
CA CYS A 381 -18.89 14.52 -26.57
C CYS A 381 -19.59 13.84 -25.39
N ILE A 382 -19.33 14.31 -24.17
CA ILE A 382 -19.97 13.77 -22.95
C ILE A 382 -21.49 13.99 -23.00
N LEU A 383 -21.94 15.22 -23.31
CA LEU A 383 -23.37 15.53 -23.43
C LEU A 383 -24.07 14.68 -24.51
N ASN A 384 -23.46 14.55 -25.69
CA ASN A 384 -24.02 13.75 -26.78
C ASN A 384 -24.13 12.26 -26.40
N CYS A 385 -23.14 11.72 -25.67
CA CYS A 385 -23.20 10.35 -25.19
C CYS A 385 -24.33 10.16 -24.16
N ILE A 386 -24.50 11.12 -23.24
CA ILE A 386 -25.61 11.10 -22.27
C ILE A 386 -26.96 11.10 -23.00
N LEU A 387 -27.14 11.98 -23.99
CA LEU A 387 -28.36 12.04 -24.79
C LEU A 387 -28.62 10.73 -25.53
N PHE A 388 -27.59 10.13 -26.13
CA PHE A 388 -27.72 8.84 -26.82
C PHE A 388 -28.13 7.71 -25.87
N MET A 389 -27.49 7.60 -24.70
CA MET A 389 -27.85 6.59 -23.70
C MET A 389 -29.29 6.78 -23.21
N GLN A 390 -29.74 8.02 -23.01
CA GLN A 390 -31.12 8.31 -22.62
C GLN A 390 -32.11 7.80 -23.68
N GLN A 391 -31.83 8.04 -24.96
CA GLN A 391 -32.64 7.54 -26.07
C GLN A 391 -32.68 6.01 -26.12
N GLU A 392 -31.53 5.34 -25.95
CA GLU A 392 -31.43 3.87 -25.96
C GLU A 392 -32.15 3.19 -24.79
N VAL A 393 -32.10 3.79 -23.59
CA VAL A 393 -32.83 3.28 -22.41
C VAL A 393 -34.34 3.34 -22.66
N ILE A 394 -34.82 4.45 -23.26
CA ILE A 394 -36.22 4.62 -23.64
C ILE A 394 -36.62 3.60 -24.72
N SER A 395 -35.81 3.43 -25.77
CA SER A 395 -36.16 2.55 -26.91
C SER A 395 -36.18 1.07 -26.54
N LYS A 396 -35.33 0.63 -25.61
CA LYS A 396 -35.21 -0.78 -25.18
C LYS A 396 -36.03 -1.14 -23.94
N ASN A 397 -36.81 -0.20 -23.41
CA ASN A 397 -37.64 -0.41 -22.22
C ASN A 397 -36.86 -1.00 -21.03
N LEU A 398 -35.58 -0.60 -20.89
CA LEU A 398 -34.69 -1.08 -19.84
C LEU A 398 -35.08 -0.45 -18.50
N ASP A 399 -34.81 -1.16 -17.40
CA ASP A 399 -35.14 -0.71 -16.05
C ASP A 399 -34.61 0.71 -15.79
N LYS A 400 -35.50 1.58 -15.29
CA LYS A 400 -35.33 3.04 -15.23
C LYS A 400 -34.36 3.52 -14.15
N ASN A 401 -33.61 2.62 -13.53
CA ASN A 401 -32.57 2.94 -12.55
C ASN A 401 -31.36 3.60 -13.23
N ASN A 402 -31.55 4.84 -13.70
CA ASN A 402 -30.61 5.88 -14.11
C ASN A 402 -29.19 5.42 -14.53
N ILE A 403 -29.12 4.50 -15.50
CA ILE A 403 -27.88 3.90 -16.02
C ILE A 403 -26.83 4.97 -16.38
N PHE A 404 -27.26 6.08 -16.99
CA PHE A 404 -26.36 7.17 -17.35
C PHE A 404 -25.88 7.99 -16.15
N GLN A 405 -26.71 8.23 -15.13
CA GLN A 405 -26.27 8.92 -13.90
C GLN A 405 -25.27 8.06 -13.13
N GLU A 406 -25.44 6.74 -13.16
CA GLU A 406 -24.49 5.78 -12.59
C GLU A 406 -23.15 5.75 -13.36
N ALA A 407 -23.15 6.00 -14.67
CA ALA A 407 -21.95 5.98 -15.50
C ALA A 407 -21.08 7.24 -15.32
N PHE A 408 -21.70 8.41 -15.13
CA PHE A 408 -21.04 9.72 -15.08
C PHE A 408 -21.14 10.42 -13.73
N ARG A 409 -21.26 9.63 -12.65
CA ARG A 409 -21.49 10.15 -11.29
C ARG A 409 -20.34 11.01 -10.75
N ILE A 410 -20.69 12.19 -10.26
CA ILE A 410 -19.81 13.03 -9.46
C ILE A 410 -20.20 12.88 -7.99
N HIS A 411 -19.19 12.75 -7.13
CA HIS A 411 -19.34 12.45 -5.71
C HIS A 411 -18.81 13.61 -4.86
N THR A 412 -19.45 13.88 -3.73
CA THR A 412 -18.95 14.86 -2.77
C THR A 412 -17.69 14.35 -2.08
N LYS A 413 -16.73 15.24 -1.89
CA LYS A 413 -15.52 15.05 -1.06
C LYS A 413 -15.67 15.69 0.32
N GLY A 414 -16.84 16.26 0.63
CA GLY A 414 -17.04 17.13 1.79
C GLY A 414 -16.69 18.59 1.46
N ILE A 415 -16.23 19.35 2.47
CA ILE A 415 -15.69 20.70 2.26
C ILE A 415 -14.24 20.59 1.80
N GLY A 416 -13.89 21.40 0.82
CA GLY A 416 -12.50 21.63 0.42
C GLY A 416 -12.23 23.10 0.15
N LEU A 417 -11.03 23.38 -0.35
CA LEU A 417 -10.58 24.74 -0.68
C LEU A 417 -10.42 24.90 -2.18
N THR A 418 -11.01 25.96 -2.72
CA THR A 418 -10.86 26.36 -4.12
C THR A 418 -10.07 27.66 -4.21
N CYS A 419 -9.11 27.76 -5.12
CA CYS A 419 -8.40 29.00 -5.39
C CYS A 419 -9.34 30.03 -6.04
N ILE A 420 -9.57 31.15 -5.38
CA ILE A 420 -10.37 32.27 -5.91
C ILE A 420 -9.50 33.49 -6.28
N ASN A 421 -8.19 33.44 -5.97
CA ASN A 421 -7.24 34.42 -6.47
C ASN A 421 -7.20 34.40 -8.01
N SER A 422 -7.49 35.53 -8.65
CA SER A 422 -7.47 35.66 -10.11
C SER A 422 -6.08 35.51 -10.72
N GLN A 423 -5.01 35.79 -9.95
CA GLN A 423 -3.62 35.58 -10.36
C GLN A 423 -3.13 34.14 -10.07
N GLY A 424 -3.94 33.34 -9.37
CA GLY A 424 -3.55 32.02 -8.88
C GLY A 424 -2.54 32.09 -7.74
N ILE A 425 -2.05 30.91 -7.33
CA ILE A 425 -1.02 30.75 -6.28
C ILE A 425 0.24 30.21 -6.94
N GLN A 426 1.36 30.87 -6.69
CA GLN A 426 2.63 30.53 -7.31
C GLN A 426 3.23 29.25 -6.72
N LYS A 427 3.99 28.53 -7.55
CA LYS A 427 4.79 27.41 -7.05
C LYS A 427 5.75 27.89 -5.94
N ASN A 428 5.95 27.06 -4.92
CA ASN A 428 6.75 27.28 -3.70
C ASN A 428 6.17 28.31 -2.73
N GLU A 429 5.04 28.91 -3.05
CA GLU A 429 4.37 29.86 -2.17
C GLU A 429 3.83 29.14 -0.93
N PHE A 430 3.90 29.83 0.21
CA PHE A 430 3.34 29.37 1.46
C PHE A 430 1.82 29.51 1.46
N ILE A 431 1.11 28.47 1.92
CA ILE A 431 -0.35 28.46 2.01
C ILE A 431 -0.78 28.85 3.43
N THR A 432 -0.41 28.02 4.41
CA THR A 432 -0.70 28.20 5.84
C THR A 432 0.07 27.12 6.63
N GLU A 433 0.13 27.22 7.95
CA GLU A 433 0.57 26.11 8.81
C GLU A 433 -0.54 25.08 9.02
N TYR A 434 -0.17 23.81 9.18
CA TYR A 434 -1.05 22.78 9.69
C TYR A 434 -1.03 22.79 11.22
N VAL A 435 -2.04 23.43 11.82
CA VAL A 435 -2.16 23.57 13.28
C VAL A 435 -3.36 22.80 13.81
N GLY A 436 -3.25 22.35 15.05
CA GLY A 436 -4.32 21.68 15.78
C GLY A 436 -3.89 21.34 17.20
N GLU A 437 -4.58 20.39 17.80
CA GLU A 437 -4.18 19.84 19.09
C GLU A 437 -2.93 18.97 18.92
N ILE A 438 -1.84 19.27 19.63
CA ILE A 438 -0.58 18.54 19.52
C ILE A 438 -0.39 17.58 20.69
N TYR A 439 0.01 16.35 20.36
CA TYR A 439 0.14 15.23 21.29
C TYR A 439 1.50 14.56 21.20
N GLU A 440 2.01 14.14 22.36
CA GLU A 440 3.01 13.08 22.43
C GLU A 440 2.41 11.75 21.93
N PRO A 441 3.21 10.85 21.33
CA PRO A 441 2.75 9.55 20.87
C PRO A 441 1.95 8.76 21.92
N TRP A 442 2.41 8.70 23.17
CA TRP A 442 1.70 7.97 24.23
C TRP A 442 0.26 8.47 24.41
N ARG A 443 0.04 9.79 24.36
CA ARG A 443 -1.27 10.42 24.55
C ARG A 443 -2.17 10.26 23.33
N TRP A 444 -1.59 10.39 22.13
CA TRP A 444 -2.31 10.16 20.88
C TRP A 444 -2.88 8.74 20.82
N PHE A 445 -2.05 7.72 21.08
CA PHE A 445 -2.52 6.33 21.07
C PHE A 445 -3.46 6.01 22.23
N GLU A 446 -3.33 6.71 23.36
CA GLU A 446 -4.32 6.64 24.44
C GLU A 446 -5.70 7.15 23.99
N LYS A 447 -5.79 8.30 23.31
CA LYS A 447 -7.03 8.81 22.70
C LYS A 447 -7.64 7.76 21.75
N GLN A 448 -6.82 7.18 20.87
CA GLN A 448 -7.28 6.17 19.92
C GLN A 448 -7.81 4.89 20.59
N ASP A 449 -7.13 4.42 21.64
CA ASP A 449 -7.55 3.22 22.37
C ASP A 449 -8.90 3.44 23.08
N LEU A 450 -9.07 4.61 23.70
CA LEU A 450 -10.31 4.99 24.38
C LEU A 450 -11.46 5.17 23.40
N LEU A 451 -11.21 5.78 22.24
CA LEU A 451 -12.19 5.92 21.17
C LEU A 451 -12.66 4.56 20.65
N LYS A 452 -11.74 3.64 20.37
CA LYS A 452 -12.08 2.27 19.94
C LYS A 452 -12.86 1.51 21.01
N LYS A 453 -12.46 1.66 22.28
CA LYS A 453 -13.18 1.07 23.42
C LYS A 453 -14.59 1.61 23.51
N PHE A 454 -14.76 2.93 23.41
CA PHE A 454 -16.05 3.60 23.44
C PHE A 454 -16.98 3.14 22.31
N ILE A 455 -16.50 3.10 21.07
CA ILE A 455 -17.29 2.60 19.92
C ILE A 455 -17.74 1.15 20.15
N LYS A 456 -16.84 0.30 20.66
CA LYS A 456 -17.12 -1.11 20.94
C LYS A 456 -18.17 -1.28 22.04
N GLU A 457 -18.06 -0.54 23.14
CA GLU A 457 -18.98 -0.62 24.28
C GLU A 457 -20.41 -0.16 23.92
N ASN A 458 -20.54 0.77 22.97
CA ASN A 458 -21.83 1.26 22.50
C ASN A 458 -22.43 0.45 21.34
N ASN A 459 -21.83 -0.70 20.95
CA ASN A 459 -22.29 -1.57 19.86
C ASN A 459 -22.50 -0.88 18.49
N GLN A 460 -21.76 0.21 18.23
CA GLN A 460 -21.92 0.98 17.01
C GLN A 460 -21.06 0.41 15.88
N GLN A 461 -21.51 -0.68 15.25
CA GLN A 461 -20.77 -1.36 14.17
C GLN A 461 -20.55 -0.47 12.93
N ASN A 462 -21.38 0.56 12.76
CA ASN A 462 -21.34 1.48 11.63
C ASN A 462 -20.64 2.81 11.95
N ILE A 463 -20.03 2.94 13.12
CA ILE A 463 -19.25 4.12 13.49
C ILE A 463 -17.77 3.75 13.48
N LEU A 464 -16.99 4.53 12.75
CA LEU A 464 -15.54 4.42 12.74
C LEU A 464 -14.94 5.68 13.40
N PRO A 465 -13.74 5.58 13.97
CA PRO A 465 -12.96 6.77 14.27
C PRO A 465 -12.79 7.66 13.03
N ASP A 466 -12.94 8.98 13.19
CA ASP A 466 -12.56 9.94 12.18
C ASP A 466 -11.14 10.45 12.48
N PHE A 467 -10.27 10.49 11.47
CA PHE A 467 -8.86 10.82 11.65
C PHE A 467 -8.43 11.91 10.67
N TRP A 468 -8.13 13.07 11.23
CA TRP A 468 -7.54 14.20 10.49
C TRP A 468 -6.09 14.45 10.89
N ASN A 469 -5.50 13.56 11.69
CA ASN A 469 -4.21 13.81 12.28
C ASN A 469 -3.09 13.77 11.25
N ILE A 470 -2.05 14.55 11.50
CA ILE A 470 -0.76 14.47 10.80
C ILE A 470 0.36 14.24 11.81
N MET A 471 1.40 13.54 11.37
CA MET A 471 2.60 13.32 12.17
C MET A 471 3.60 14.46 11.91
N LEU A 472 4.03 15.13 12.99
CA LEU A 472 5.14 16.08 12.96
C LEU A 472 6.44 15.32 13.23
N GLU A 473 7.24 15.09 12.19
CA GLU A 473 8.56 14.48 12.32
C GLU A 473 9.62 15.55 12.64
N ILE A 474 10.34 15.35 13.74
CA ILE A 474 11.59 16.06 14.03
C ILE A 474 12.67 15.45 13.16
N HIS A 475 13.42 16.29 12.46
CA HIS A 475 14.31 15.82 11.41
C HIS A 475 15.47 14.98 11.96
N LYS A 476 15.90 13.93 11.22
CA LYS A 476 17.09 13.12 11.56
C LYS A 476 18.38 13.97 11.69
N ASP A 477 18.49 15.02 10.90
CA ASP A 477 19.63 15.96 10.92
C ASP A 477 19.48 17.07 11.98
N ASP A 478 18.46 17.05 12.85
CA ASP A 478 18.39 17.91 14.03
C ASP A 478 19.47 17.50 15.07
N PRO A 479 20.17 18.45 15.72
CA PRO A 479 21.15 18.12 16.75
C PRO A 479 20.59 17.26 17.89
N LYS A 480 19.31 17.42 18.24
CA LYS A 480 18.65 16.60 19.25
C LYS A 480 18.22 15.21 18.75
N GLY A 481 18.27 14.99 17.44
CA GLY A 481 17.96 13.72 16.78
C GLY A 481 16.48 13.55 16.41
N TYR A 482 16.17 12.41 15.79
CA TYR A 482 14.85 12.07 15.30
C TYR A 482 13.84 11.83 16.42
N ASP A 483 12.62 12.34 16.26
CA ASP A 483 11.47 12.08 17.13
C ASP A 483 10.18 12.43 16.38
N ILE A 484 9.03 12.12 16.95
CA ILE A 484 7.72 12.40 16.34
C ILE A 484 6.71 12.93 17.35
N LEU A 485 5.74 13.70 16.84
CA LEU A 485 4.55 14.18 17.53
C LEU A 485 3.33 14.01 16.60
N PHE A 486 2.13 14.13 17.15
CA PHE A 486 0.87 14.04 16.40
C PHE A 486 0.09 15.35 16.54
N ILE A 487 -0.45 15.87 15.43
CA ILE A 487 -1.30 17.07 15.41
C ILE A 487 -2.67 16.65 14.91
N ASP A 488 -3.71 16.93 15.68
CA ASP A 488 -5.11 16.61 15.36
C ASP A 488 -5.94 17.90 15.25
N PRO A 489 -6.42 18.27 14.05
CA PRO A 489 -7.16 19.50 13.83
C PRO A 489 -8.69 19.31 13.88
N ILE A 490 -9.20 18.21 14.45
CA ILE A 490 -10.64 17.92 14.50
C ILE A 490 -11.43 19.00 15.21
N ILE A 491 -11.00 19.36 16.43
CA ILE A 491 -11.72 20.30 17.30
C ILE A 491 -11.15 21.71 17.15
N LYS A 492 -9.82 21.84 17.18
CA LYS A 492 -9.11 23.11 17.09
C LYS A 492 -8.16 23.05 15.91
N GLY A 493 -8.13 24.07 15.07
CA GLY A 493 -7.26 24.06 13.90
C GLY A 493 -7.42 25.30 13.05
N ASN A 494 -7.06 25.20 11.77
CA ASN A 494 -7.35 26.22 10.77
C ASN A 494 -7.79 25.55 9.46
N PHE A 495 -7.95 26.35 8.41
CA PHE A 495 -8.40 25.87 7.09
C PHE A 495 -7.44 24.87 6.43
N SER A 496 -6.21 24.68 6.92
CA SER A 496 -5.29 23.65 6.41
C SER A 496 -5.90 22.25 6.42
N SER A 497 -6.74 21.98 7.42
CA SER A 497 -7.44 20.71 7.56
C SER A 497 -8.58 20.52 6.56
N ARG A 498 -8.91 21.53 5.74
CA ARG A 498 -9.90 21.42 4.66
C ARG A 498 -9.31 20.95 3.33
N LEU A 499 -7.99 20.92 3.16
CA LEU A 499 -7.42 20.45 1.91
C LEU A 499 -7.69 18.96 1.74
N ASN A 500 -8.36 18.60 0.64
CA ASN A 500 -8.68 17.22 0.35
C ASN A 500 -7.50 16.44 -0.21
N HIS A 501 -7.63 15.12 -0.18
CA HIS A 501 -6.69 14.21 -0.82
C HIS A 501 -6.65 14.35 -2.35
N SER A 502 -5.44 14.29 -2.92
CA SER A 502 -5.20 13.92 -4.32
C SER A 502 -3.94 13.08 -4.48
N CYS A 503 -4.01 12.01 -5.29
CA CYS A 503 -2.82 11.20 -5.63
C CYS A 503 -1.80 11.96 -6.51
N GLN A 504 -2.20 13.09 -7.09
CA GLN A 504 -1.31 14.02 -7.79
C GLN A 504 -1.63 15.43 -7.32
N ALA A 505 -1.36 15.66 -6.04
CA ALA A 505 -1.61 16.90 -5.34
C ALA A 505 -0.83 18.10 -5.89
N ASN A 506 -1.39 19.29 -5.67
CA ASN A 506 -0.78 20.58 -6.00
C ASN A 506 -0.16 21.29 -4.78
N CYS A 507 -0.50 20.87 -3.56
CA CYS A 507 0.13 21.29 -2.31
C CYS A 507 0.92 20.13 -1.67
N GLY A 508 1.76 20.44 -0.69
CA GLY A 508 2.39 19.43 0.17
C GLY A 508 2.79 19.99 1.53
N THR A 509 2.87 19.09 2.50
CA THR A 509 3.20 19.37 3.91
C THR A 509 4.68 19.13 4.15
N VAL A 510 5.34 20.06 4.84
CA VAL A 510 6.77 19.95 5.18
C VAL A 510 6.99 20.41 6.61
N PRO A 511 7.53 19.56 7.50
CA PRO A 511 8.06 20.01 8.78
C PRO A 511 9.19 21.02 8.55
N VAL A 512 9.08 22.18 9.17
CA VAL A 512 10.04 23.28 9.05
C VAL A 512 10.24 23.93 10.41
N ILE A 513 11.39 24.57 10.57
CA ILE A 513 11.75 25.33 11.77
C ILE A 513 11.53 26.81 11.46
N ASN A 514 10.66 27.49 12.20
CA ASN A 514 10.40 28.92 12.05
C ASN A 514 11.58 29.77 12.62
N ASN A 515 11.51 31.10 12.54
CA ASN A 515 12.59 31.98 12.99
C ASN A 515 12.79 32.01 14.51
N GLU A 516 11.83 31.49 15.28
CA GLU A 516 11.92 31.30 16.73
C GLU A 516 12.57 29.96 17.11
N GLY A 517 12.96 29.15 16.12
CA GLY A 517 13.54 27.83 16.34
C GLY A 517 12.49 26.75 16.62
N LYS A 518 11.19 27.00 16.39
CA LYS A 518 10.11 26.05 16.66
C LYS A 518 9.74 25.27 15.40
N TYR A 519 9.59 23.95 15.54
CA TYR A 519 9.05 23.06 14.54
C TYR A 519 7.56 23.32 14.30
N VAL A 520 7.19 23.46 13.03
CA VAL A 520 5.81 23.60 12.54
C VAL A 520 5.66 22.80 11.25
N ILE A 521 4.43 22.52 10.82
CA ILE A 521 4.17 21.92 9.50
C ILE A 521 3.71 23.02 8.55
N GLY A 522 4.55 23.42 7.59
CA GLY A 522 4.16 24.37 6.56
C GLY A 522 3.49 23.67 5.37
N LEU A 523 2.36 24.20 4.90
CA LEU A 523 1.78 23.82 3.61
C LEU A 523 2.32 24.75 2.53
N TYR A 524 2.83 24.17 1.44
CA TYR A 524 3.37 24.91 0.30
C TYR A 524 2.73 24.44 -1.00
N ALA A 525 2.57 25.37 -1.94
CA ALA A 525 2.24 25.04 -3.32
C ALA A 525 3.43 24.32 -3.97
N MET A 526 3.24 23.07 -4.42
CA MET A 526 4.27 22.26 -5.07
C MET A 526 4.36 22.53 -6.59
N GLN A 527 3.31 23.14 -7.12
CA GLN A 527 3.17 23.61 -8.50
C GLN A 527 2.30 24.87 -8.53
N GLN A 528 2.20 25.53 -9.70
CA GLN A 528 1.24 26.62 -9.89
C GLN A 528 -0.18 26.11 -9.66
N ILE A 529 -0.99 26.89 -8.94
CA ILE A 529 -2.41 26.63 -8.71
C ILE A 529 -3.20 27.74 -9.39
N SER A 530 -4.07 27.39 -10.32
CA SER A 530 -4.84 28.36 -11.08
C SER A 530 -6.17 28.71 -10.39
N TYR A 531 -6.77 29.84 -10.74
CA TYR A 531 -8.15 30.16 -10.37
C TYR A 531 -9.09 28.97 -10.66
N GLY A 532 -9.95 28.67 -9.69
CA GLY A 532 -10.91 27.57 -9.72
C GLY A 532 -10.33 26.19 -9.43
N GLU A 533 -9.02 26.03 -9.26
CA GLU A 533 -8.44 24.74 -8.88
C GLU A 533 -8.63 24.46 -7.39
N GLU A 534 -8.94 23.21 -7.07
CA GLU A 534 -8.98 22.72 -5.69
C GLU A 534 -7.54 22.59 -5.14
N LEU A 535 -7.32 23.09 -3.92
CA LEU A 535 -6.07 22.87 -3.19
C LEU A 535 -6.12 21.49 -2.53
N THR A 536 -5.13 20.66 -2.83
CA THR A 536 -5.06 19.26 -2.38
C THR A 536 -3.65 18.88 -1.96
N PHE A 537 -3.52 17.97 -0.99
CA PHE A 537 -2.24 17.32 -0.65
C PHE A 537 -2.41 15.79 -0.61
N ASP A 538 -1.30 15.05 -0.75
CA ASP A 538 -1.34 13.61 -0.58
C ASP A 538 -1.29 13.27 0.91
N TYR A 539 -2.39 12.72 1.44
CA TYR A 539 -2.50 12.33 2.85
C TYR A 539 -1.41 11.35 3.30
N MET A 540 -0.89 10.50 2.41
CA MET A 540 0.10 9.47 2.75
C MET A 540 -0.26 8.64 4.00
N ALA A 541 -1.56 8.43 4.22
CA ALA A 541 -2.10 7.84 5.44
C ALA A 541 -2.22 6.32 5.32
N VAL A 542 -1.99 5.63 6.45
CA VAL A 542 -1.97 4.18 6.55
C VAL A 542 -2.97 3.74 7.63
N THR A 543 -3.80 2.74 7.35
CA THR A 543 -4.73 2.14 8.31
C THR A 543 -4.49 0.64 8.49
N GLU A 544 -4.59 0.12 9.71
CA GLU A 544 -4.58 -1.34 9.96
C GLU A 544 -5.96 -1.99 9.73
N SER A 545 -7.02 -1.19 9.56
CA SER A 545 -8.38 -1.68 9.37
C SER A 545 -8.66 -1.97 7.89
N LYS A 546 -8.81 -3.26 7.55
CA LYS A 546 -9.23 -3.68 6.20
C LYS A 546 -10.59 -3.07 5.82
N GLN A 547 -11.48 -2.90 6.78
CA GLN A 547 -12.80 -2.32 6.57
C GLN A 547 -12.70 -0.83 6.22
N GLU A 548 -11.87 -0.07 6.93
CA GLU A 548 -11.60 1.35 6.67
C GLU A 548 -10.92 1.53 5.30
N HIS A 549 -9.86 0.76 5.04
CA HIS A 549 -9.20 0.75 3.74
C HIS A 549 -10.15 0.41 2.58
N ASN A 550 -11.11 -0.50 2.78
CA ASN A 550 -12.09 -0.83 1.76
C ASN A 550 -13.06 0.29 1.43
N ARG A 551 -13.28 1.22 2.36
CA ARG A 551 -14.19 2.35 2.21
C ARG A 551 -13.49 3.64 1.77
N ALA A 552 -12.18 3.73 1.92
CA ALA A 552 -11.36 4.88 1.56
C ALA A 552 -11.14 5.04 0.04
N LEU A 553 -12.21 4.94 -0.77
CA LEU A 553 -12.15 5.14 -2.22
C LEU A 553 -11.71 6.58 -2.55
N CYS A 554 -10.80 6.70 -3.51
CA CYS A 554 -10.24 7.98 -3.90
C CYS A 554 -11.06 8.65 -5.00
N LEU A 555 -11.45 9.90 -4.78
CA LEU A 555 -12.27 10.70 -5.69
C LEU A 555 -11.47 11.78 -6.44
N CYS A 556 -10.13 11.67 -6.49
CA CYS A 556 -9.28 12.75 -7.00
C CYS A 556 -9.28 12.93 -8.53
N GLY A 557 -9.86 11.99 -9.30
CA GLY A 557 -9.85 12.02 -10.77
C GLY A 557 -8.47 11.99 -11.46
N SER A 558 -7.37 11.84 -10.71
CA SER A 558 -6.00 11.87 -11.26
C SER A 558 -5.71 10.73 -12.22
N SER A 559 -4.93 11.01 -13.27
CA SER A 559 -4.34 9.99 -14.17
C SER A 559 -3.56 8.90 -13.42
N LYS A 560 -2.95 9.24 -12.29
CA LYS A 560 -2.13 8.37 -11.43
C LYS A 560 -2.82 7.96 -10.12
N CYS A 561 -4.16 8.02 -10.09
CA CYS A 561 -4.93 7.68 -8.89
C CYS A 561 -4.64 6.23 -8.44
N ARG A 562 -4.41 6.05 -7.14
CA ARG A 562 -4.16 4.75 -6.49
C ARG A 562 -5.45 3.95 -6.21
N GLY A 563 -6.61 4.49 -6.59
CA GLY A 563 -7.94 3.94 -6.31
C GLY A 563 -8.42 4.20 -4.88
N LYS A 564 -7.49 4.32 -3.92
CA LYS A 564 -7.77 4.60 -2.51
C LYS A 564 -6.83 5.65 -1.95
N TYR A 565 -7.34 6.45 -1.01
CA TYR A 565 -6.55 7.51 -0.36
C TYR A 565 -5.86 7.06 0.93
N LEU A 566 -6.28 5.93 1.50
CA LEU A 566 -5.58 5.22 2.58
C LEU A 566 -4.85 4.01 2.03
N GLU A 567 -3.65 3.75 2.55
CA GLU A 567 -2.94 2.50 2.35
C GLU A 567 -3.25 1.52 3.49
N LEU A 568 -3.42 0.24 3.18
CA LEU A 568 -3.60 -0.78 4.21
C LEU A 568 -2.24 -1.11 4.82
N SER A 569 -2.09 -0.86 6.12
CA SER A 569 -0.93 -1.30 6.89
C SER A 569 -0.77 -2.78 6.72
N THR A 570 0.33 -3.14 6.08
CA THR A 570 0.72 -4.52 5.91
C THR A 570 1.22 -5.11 7.24
N THR A 571 1.51 -4.31 8.27
CA THR A 571 1.91 -4.80 9.63
C THR A 571 0.85 -5.67 10.31
N GLY A 572 -0.40 -5.68 9.85
CA GLY A 572 -1.43 -6.61 10.32
C GLY A 572 -1.55 -7.90 9.49
N ILE A 573 -0.91 -7.94 8.31
CA ILE A 573 -0.98 -9.06 7.37
C ILE A 573 0.11 -10.06 7.75
N LYS A 574 -0.28 -11.32 8.04
CA LYS A 574 0.65 -12.40 8.42
C LYS A 574 1.85 -12.50 7.47
N GLU A 575 1.63 -12.30 6.17
CA GLU A 575 2.64 -12.37 5.11
C GLU A 575 3.70 -11.25 5.18
N TYR A 576 3.35 -10.06 5.68
CA TYR A 576 4.28 -8.93 5.71
C TYR A 576 5.17 -8.91 6.96
N ASN A 577 4.64 -9.36 8.09
CA ASN A 577 5.41 -9.59 9.31
C ASN A 577 6.14 -10.93 9.30
N GLN A 578 5.92 -11.77 8.29
CA GLN A 578 6.50 -13.11 8.24
C GLN A 578 8.02 -13.07 8.44
N ILE A 579 8.72 -12.18 7.73
CA ILE A 579 10.18 -11.99 7.92
C ILE A 579 10.52 -11.64 9.36
N LEU A 580 9.78 -10.70 9.97
CA LEU A 580 10.02 -10.28 11.36
C LEU A 580 9.77 -11.44 12.34
N GLU A 581 8.70 -12.21 12.17
CA GLU A 581 8.40 -13.36 13.02
C GLU A 581 9.41 -14.50 12.81
N ASP A 582 9.95 -14.66 11.61
CA ASP A 582 10.96 -15.68 11.30
C ASP A 582 12.32 -15.34 11.94
N ILE A 583 12.73 -14.07 11.95
CA ILE A 583 14.02 -13.64 12.53
C ILE A 583 13.92 -13.22 14.00
N SER A 584 12.72 -12.85 14.47
CA SER A 584 12.51 -12.28 15.79
C SER A 584 11.11 -12.59 16.31
N CYS A 585 10.83 -13.88 16.49
CA CYS A 585 9.63 -14.37 17.17
C CYS A 585 9.58 -13.91 18.65
N PHE A 586 8.46 -14.12 19.34
CA PHE A 586 8.31 -13.72 20.75
C PHE A 586 9.38 -14.27 21.70
N LEU A 587 9.81 -15.51 21.51
CA LEU A 587 10.89 -16.08 22.33
C LEU A 587 12.17 -15.26 22.19
N HIS A 588 12.55 -14.95 20.94
CA HIS A 588 13.72 -14.13 20.64
C HIS A 588 13.57 -12.68 21.14
N ARG A 589 12.40 -12.06 20.96
CA ARG A 589 12.11 -10.71 21.48
C ARG A 589 12.19 -10.65 23.01
N THR A 590 11.68 -11.68 23.68
CA THR A 590 11.77 -11.80 25.15
C THR A 590 13.20 -12.06 25.60
N TYR A 591 13.97 -12.90 24.89
CA TYR A 591 15.40 -13.10 25.16
C TYR A 591 16.19 -11.79 25.04
N ILE A 592 15.99 -11.02 23.97
CA ILE A 592 16.63 -9.73 23.78
C ILE A 592 16.29 -8.76 24.92
N LEU A 593 15.02 -8.75 25.36
CA LEU A 593 14.60 -7.92 26.48
C LEU A 593 15.26 -8.36 27.79
N GLU A 594 15.23 -9.65 28.12
CA GLU A 594 15.90 -10.20 29.31
C GLU A 594 17.39 -9.89 29.29
N TYR A 595 18.07 -10.16 28.17
CA TYR A 595 19.47 -9.87 27.97
C TYR A 595 19.77 -8.39 28.25
N SER A 596 18.93 -7.49 27.74
CA SER A 596 19.08 -6.04 27.93
C SER A 596 18.85 -5.61 29.40
N CYS A 597 18.08 -6.39 30.17
CA CYS A 597 17.75 -6.12 31.57
C CYS A 597 18.81 -6.60 32.57
N ARG A 598 19.85 -7.32 32.14
CA ARG A 598 20.88 -7.86 33.05
C ARG A 598 21.73 -6.74 33.67
N LYS A 599 22.14 -6.93 34.93
CA LYS A 599 22.85 -5.91 35.72
C LYS A 599 24.18 -5.45 35.09
N ASN A 600 24.88 -6.33 34.39
CA ASN A 600 26.21 -6.04 33.82
C ASN A 600 26.14 -5.49 32.39
N VAL A 601 24.94 -5.18 31.89
CA VAL A 601 24.75 -4.66 30.53
C VAL A 601 25.17 -3.21 30.48
N GLN A 602 26.03 -2.90 29.52
CA GLN A 602 26.44 -1.55 29.17
C GLN A 602 26.32 -1.34 27.66
N LEU A 603 26.29 -0.08 27.26
CA LEU A 603 26.41 0.32 25.87
C LEU A 603 27.88 0.25 25.47
N ASN A 604 28.17 -0.37 24.33
CA ASN A 604 29.50 -0.38 23.73
C ASN A 604 29.57 0.63 22.58
N ALA A 605 30.75 0.79 21.97
CA ALA A 605 30.95 1.73 20.86
C ALA A 605 30.06 1.42 19.65
N GLU A 606 29.78 0.15 19.36
CA GLU A 606 28.88 -0.26 18.26
C GLU A 606 27.43 0.14 18.54
N ASP A 607 26.97 0.02 19.79
CA ASP A 607 25.63 0.46 20.20
C ASP A 607 25.49 1.97 20.01
N GLU A 608 26.50 2.76 20.42
CA GLU A 608 26.49 4.21 20.25
C GLU A 608 26.52 4.62 18.77
N GLN A 609 27.33 3.95 17.94
CA GLN A 609 27.35 4.17 16.50
C GLN A 609 25.99 3.81 15.85
N LEU A 610 25.35 2.74 16.31
CA LEU A 610 24.05 2.31 15.80
C LEU A 610 22.95 3.33 16.14
N LEU A 611 22.91 3.83 17.37
CA LEU A 611 22.00 4.91 17.78
C LEU A 611 22.21 6.16 16.92
N GLU A 612 23.47 6.56 16.71
CA GLU A 612 23.80 7.73 15.89
C GLU A 612 23.39 7.53 14.41
N SER A 613 23.54 6.33 13.86
CA SER A 613 23.17 6.02 12.47
C SER A 613 21.67 6.20 12.18
N GLU A 614 20.82 6.02 13.19
CA GLU A 614 19.37 6.28 13.12
C GLU A 614 18.99 7.64 13.73
N SER A 615 20.00 8.46 14.09
CA SER A 615 19.84 9.77 14.70
C SER A 615 19.08 9.75 16.04
N PHE A 616 19.23 8.68 16.82
CA PHE A 616 18.67 8.57 18.16
C PHE A 616 19.61 9.25 19.17
N ARG A 617 19.53 10.59 19.22
CA ARG A 617 20.32 11.45 20.12
C ARG A 617 19.50 11.85 21.35
N SER A 618 19.61 13.09 21.84
CA SER A 618 18.99 13.51 23.11
C SER A 618 17.47 13.32 23.15
N ASN A 619 16.72 13.61 22.08
CA ASN A 619 15.26 13.42 22.03
C ASN A 619 14.84 12.00 22.46
N ILE A 620 15.57 10.99 21.99
CA ILE A 620 15.34 9.59 22.36
C ILE A 620 16.08 9.23 23.65
N LYS A 621 17.41 9.42 23.69
CA LYS A 621 18.31 8.93 24.74
C LYS A 621 18.04 9.54 26.11
N GLN A 622 17.70 10.83 26.18
CA GLN A 622 17.53 11.52 27.45
C GLN A 622 16.40 10.90 28.27
N GLY A 623 16.69 10.57 29.53
CA GLY A 623 15.75 9.91 30.44
C GLY A 623 15.50 8.42 30.15
N CYS A 624 16.23 7.79 29.21
CA CYS A 624 16.19 6.34 29.05
C CYS A 624 17.16 5.65 30.02
N PRO A 625 16.73 4.64 30.80
CA PRO A 625 17.66 3.80 31.55
C PRO A 625 18.53 2.96 30.59
N ILE A 626 19.71 2.55 31.04
CA ILE A 626 20.70 1.82 30.22
C ILE A 626 20.11 0.55 29.60
N TRP A 627 19.29 -0.20 30.36
CA TRP A 627 18.63 -1.42 29.85
C TRP A 627 17.70 -1.12 28.66
N LEU A 628 17.03 0.04 28.68
CA LEU A 628 16.14 0.44 27.59
C LEU A 628 16.95 0.84 26.35
N LEU A 629 18.04 1.59 26.53
CA LEU A 629 18.96 1.92 25.44
C LEU A 629 19.56 0.66 24.80
N LYS A 630 19.94 -0.34 25.61
CA LYS A 630 20.42 -1.61 25.07
C LYS A 630 19.33 -2.34 24.26
N TRP A 631 18.11 -2.38 24.79
CA TRP A 631 16.97 -2.99 24.08
C TRP A 631 16.67 -2.28 22.76
N ILE A 632 16.78 -0.95 22.73
CA ILE A 632 16.64 -0.14 21.50
C ILE A 632 17.68 -0.59 20.48
N CYS A 633 18.95 -0.70 20.87
CA CYS A 633 20.03 -1.14 19.98
C CYS A 633 19.78 -2.54 19.42
N GLN A 634 19.32 -3.49 20.24
CA GLN A 634 18.97 -4.84 19.77
C GLN A 634 17.79 -4.82 18.78
N SER A 635 16.80 -3.98 19.03
CA SER A 635 15.65 -3.80 18.12
C SER A 635 16.07 -3.18 16.79
N LEU A 636 16.99 -2.22 16.80
CA LEU A 636 17.57 -1.63 15.59
C LEU A 636 18.36 -2.66 14.75
N ARG A 637 19.11 -3.57 15.41
CA ARG A 637 19.79 -4.68 14.71
C ARG A 637 18.80 -5.57 13.97
N ILE A 638 17.67 -5.92 14.61
CA ILE A 638 16.59 -6.70 13.97
C ILE A 638 16.00 -5.94 12.78
N ILE A 639 15.72 -4.64 12.92
CA ILE A 639 15.18 -3.81 11.84
C ILE A 639 16.12 -3.78 10.63
N ASN A 640 17.43 -3.64 10.88
CA ASN A 640 18.44 -3.66 9.82
C ASN A 640 18.56 -5.03 9.15
N GLN A 641 18.42 -6.12 9.91
CA GLN A 641 18.37 -7.47 9.36
C GLN A 641 17.10 -7.69 8.51
N GLU A 642 15.93 -7.24 8.99
CA GLU A 642 14.65 -7.31 8.25
C GLU A 642 14.78 -6.55 6.92
N TYR A 643 15.37 -5.35 6.92
CA TYR A 643 15.61 -4.58 5.70
C TYR A 643 16.41 -5.36 4.66
N ASN A 644 17.52 -5.98 5.06
CA ASN A 644 18.40 -6.72 4.14
C ASN A 644 17.70 -7.92 3.52
N ILE A 645 16.99 -8.72 4.34
CA ILE A 645 16.23 -9.89 3.89
C ILE A 645 15.10 -9.45 2.95
N PHE A 646 14.33 -8.43 3.33
CA PHE A 646 13.21 -7.94 2.53
C PHE A 646 13.69 -7.38 1.19
N LEU A 647 14.81 -6.65 1.15
CA LEU A 647 15.41 -6.16 -0.09
C LEU A 647 15.85 -7.30 -1.00
N GLN A 648 16.40 -8.37 -0.43
CA GLN A 648 16.78 -9.57 -1.18
C GLN A 648 15.56 -10.30 -1.76
N GLU A 649 14.48 -10.43 -0.98
CA GLU A 649 13.22 -10.99 -1.49
C GLU A 649 12.62 -10.16 -2.63
N LEU A 650 12.61 -8.83 -2.48
CA LEU A 650 12.14 -7.92 -3.53
C LEU A 650 12.93 -8.10 -4.82
N ARG A 651 14.26 -8.25 -4.73
CA ARG A 651 15.13 -8.55 -5.87
C ARG A 651 14.79 -9.88 -6.53
N ASN A 652 14.56 -10.92 -5.73
CA ASN A 652 14.24 -12.26 -6.23
C ASN A 652 12.89 -12.28 -6.96
N LYS A 653 11.88 -11.59 -6.42
CA LYS A 653 10.53 -11.50 -6.99
C LYS A 653 10.46 -10.59 -8.22
N ASN A 654 11.24 -9.51 -8.26
CA ASN A 654 11.15 -8.45 -9.28
C ASN A 654 12.45 -8.23 -10.06
N LYS A 655 12.96 -9.27 -10.75
CA LYS A 655 14.26 -9.25 -11.46
C LYS A 655 14.44 -8.11 -12.47
N TYR A 656 13.35 -7.59 -13.04
CA TYR A 656 13.38 -6.54 -14.09
C TYR A 656 13.09 -5.13 -13.56
N THR A 657 12.80 -4.96 -12.27
CA THR A 657 12.50 -3.66 -11.66
C THR A 657 13.78 -2.92 -11.29
N ASN A 658 13.80 -1.60 -11.50
CA ASN A 658 14.95 -0.76 -11.15
C ASN A 658 15.33 -0.93 -9.67
N PHE A 659 16.58 -1.26 -9.40
CA PHE A 659 17.08 -1.51 -8.05
C PHE A 659 16.88 -0.32 -7.09
N ARG A 660 16.87 0.92 -7.58
CA ARG A 660 16.55 2.11 -6.77
C ARG A 660 15.13 2.06 -6.21
N ILE A 661 14.16 1.60 -7.00
CA ILE A 661 12.76 1.47 -6.58
C ILE A 661 12.64 0.40 -5.48
N LEU A 662 13.35 -0.72 -5.63
CA LEU A 662 13.36 -1.79 -4.63
C LEU A 662 13.98 -1.32 -3.31
N LYS A 663 15.08 -0.56 -3.38
CA LYS A 663 15.69 0.07 -2.20
C LYS A 663 14.74 1.03 -1.50
N TYR A 664 14.03 1.87 -2.27
CA TYR A 664 13.05 2.80 -1.72
C TYR A 664 11.93 2.05 -0.99
N GLN A 665 11.37 0.99 -1.59
CA GLN A 665 10.34 0.16 -0.95
C GLN A 665 10.82 -0.48 0.36
N ALA A 666 12.04 -1.02 0.36
CA ALA A 666 12.63 -1.57 1.59
C ALA A 666 12.88 -0.49 2.65
N GLN A 667 13.30 0.70 2.22
CA GLN A 667 13.55 1.83 3.12
C GLN A 667 12.26 2.34 3.76
N THR A 668 11.17 2.48 3.00
CA THR A 668 9.85 2.84 3.54
C THR A 668 9.39 1.86 4.62
N LYS A 669 9.62 0.54 4.41
CA LYS A 669 9.33 -0.47 5.43
C LYS A 669 10.19 -0.27 6.68
N LYS A 670 11.49 -0.01 6.52
CA LYS A 670 12.41 0.27 7.63
C LYS A 670 11.99 1.52 8.40
N ASP A 671 11.68 2.63 7.72
CA ASP A 671 11.28 3.88 8.37
C ASP A 671 9.97 3.72 9.16
N ASN A 672 9.02 2.91 8.67
CA ASN A 672 7.82 2.56 9.44
C ASN A 672 8.16 1.78 10.73
N ARG A 673 9.15 0.85 10.70
CA ARG A 673 9.62 0.16 11.91
C ARG A 673 10.28 1.12 12.89
N ILE A 674 11.07 2.08 12.39
CA ILE A 674 11.70 3.12 13.22
C ILE A 674 10.65 4.00 13.90
N GLN A 675 9.61 4.45 13.17
CA GLN A 675 8.49 5.18 13.75
C GLN A 675 7.79 4.37 14.87
N ASN A 676 7.49 3.09 14.63
CA ASN A 676 6.90 2.20 15.62
C ASN A 676 7.77 2.04 16.89
N LEU A 677 9.09 1.96 16.70
CA LEU A 677 10.06 1.89 17.79
C LEU A 677 10.08 3.20 18.60
N VAL A 678 10.10 4.36 17.96
CA VAL A 678 10.02 5.69 18.63
C VAL A 678 8.73 5.83 19.45
N ILE A 679 7.58 5.44 18.88
CA ILE A 679 6.29 5.43 19.60
C ILE A 679 6.37 4.55 20.85
N THR A 680 6.97 3.37 20.72
CA THR A 680 7.12 2.40 21.81
C THR A 680 8.01 2.95 22.92
N ILE A 681 9.16 3.54 22.57
CA ILE A 681 10.06 4.20 23.52
C ILE A 681 9.33 5.32 24.26
N ASN A 682 8.58 6.15 23.54
CA ASN A 682 7.80 7.25 24.12
C ASN A 682 6.74 6.75 25.14
N LYS A 683 5.98 5.70 24.79
CA LYS A 683 5.02 5.03 25.69
C LYS A 683 5.68 4.46 26.96
N VAL A 684 6.85 3.83 26.82
CA VAL A 684 7.60 3.24 27.95
C VAL A 684 8.19 4.33 28.84
N LYS A 685 8.79 5.38 28.26
CA LYS A 685 9.29 6.57 28.99
C LYS A 685 8.15 7.23 29.78
N TYR A 686 6.97 7.39 29.18
CA TYR A 686 5.80 7.91 29.88
C TYR A 686 5.44 7.08 31.11
N PHE A 687 5.34 5.76 30.96
CA PHE A 687 5.00 4.85 32.06
C PHE A 687 6.04 4.90 33.20
N ILE A 688 7.33 4.81 32.87
CA ILE A 688 8.44 4.86 33.85
C ILE A 688 8.45 6.20 34.59
N ASN A 689 8.28 7.31 33.87
CA ASN A 689 8.29 8.64 34.47
C ASN A 689 7.07 8.88 35.37
N LYS A 690 5.86 8.43 34.97
CA LYS A 690 4.66 8.57 35.80
C LYS A 690 4.70 7.69 37.06
N THR A 691 5.38 6.54 37.01
CA THR A 691 5.55 5.66 38.18
C THR A 691 6.78 5.99 39.02
N ASN A 692 7.69 6.83 38.50
CA ASN A 692 9.02 7.10 39.06
C ASN A 692 9.82 5.82 39.34
N ASP A 693 9.72 4.83 38.44
CA ASP A 693 10.33 3.51 38.62
C ASP A 693 11.12 3.07 37.37
N PRO A 694 12.43 3.35 37.31
CA PRO A 694 13.27 3.08 36.14
C PRO A 694 13.83 1.65 36.09
N LYS A 695 13.38 0.76 36.99
CA LYS A 695 13.87 -0.63 37.05
C LYS A 695 13.55 -1.38 35.76
N PRO A 696 14.34 -2.41 35.39
CA PRO A 696 14.04 -3.23 34.22
C PRO A 696 12.77 -4.06 34.42
N PRO A 697 11.99 -4.31 33.35
CA PRO A 697 10.76 -5.10 33.42
C PRO A 697 10.98 -6.59 33.70
N LEU A 698 12.18 -7.12 33.46
CA LEU A 698 12.56 -8.51 33.73
C LEU A 698 13.76 -8.56 34.68
N GLN A 699 13.77 -9.52 35.59
CA GLN A 699 14.82 -9.70 36.58
C GLN A 699 15.27 -11.15 36.63
N GLN A 700 16.57 -11.39 36.43
CA GLN A 700 17.14 -12.73 36.51
C GLN A 700 17.12 -13.23 37.96
N LEU A 701 16.70 -14.47 38.16
CA LEU A 701 16.70 -15.12 39.47
C LEU A 701 18.11 -15.58 39.83
N ASN A 702 18.46 -15.48 41.12
CA ASN A 702 19.73 -16.01 41.62
C ASN A 702 19.64 -17.55 41.80
N GLN A 703 20.79 -18.21 41.85
CA GLN A 703 20.85 -19.68 41.90
C GLN A 703 20.20 -20.27 43.16
N GLU A 704 20.32 -19.59 44.30
CA GLU A 704 19.69 -19.98 45.56
C GLU A 704 18.17 -20.01 45.44
N TYR A 705 17.57 -18.95 44.92
CA TYR A 705 16.13 -18.84 44.74
C TYR A 705 15.60 -19.84 43.71
N ILE A 706 16.36 -20.08 42.63
CA ILE A 706 16.04 -21.12 41.64
C ILE A 706 16.04 -22.50 42.31
N LEU A 707 17.09 -22.84 43.07
CA LEU A 707 17.18 -24.12 43.78
C LEU A 707 16.00 -24.31 44.74
N ASN A 708 15.67 -23.24 45.48
CA ASN A 708 14.53 -23.23 46.38
C ASN A 708 13.22 -23.52 45.65
N ILE A 709 12.93 -22.83 44.55
CA ILE A 709 11.68 -23.03 43.80
C ILE A 709 11.60 -24.42 43.16
N LEU A 710 12.68 -24.89 42.54
CA LEU A 710 12.62 -26.11 41.72
C LEU A 710 12.64 -27.39 42.55
N TRP A 711 13.32 -27.39 43.71
CA TRP A 711 13.62 -28.62 44.45
C TRP A 711 13.37 -28.57 45.95
N LEU A 712 13.81 -27.51 46.66
CA LEU A 712 13.75 -27.48 48.13
C LEU A 712 12.39 -27.07 48.71
N ASN A 713 11.57 -26.35 47.95
CA ASN A 713 10.26 -25.90 48.42
C ASN A 713 9.23 -27.03 48.34
N ASP A 714 8.72 -27.45 49.49
CA ASP A 714 7.68 -28.49 49.61
C ASP A 714 6.27 -27.98 49.33
N LYS A 715 6.13 -26.78 48.74
CA LYS A 715 4.86 -26.35 48.17
C LYS A 715 4.45 -27.28 47.03
N GLN A 716 3.14 -27.45 46.89
CA GLN A 716 2.44 -28.30 45.91
C GLN A 716 2.76 -28.03 44.42
N TYR A 717 3.84 -27.36 44.00
CA TYR A 717 4.10 -27.04 42.58
C TYR A 717 5.59 -27.05 42.18
N SER A 718 6.50 -27.60 43.00
CA SER A 718 7.91 -27.74 42.60
C SER A 718 8.08 -28.84 41.55
N ILE A 719 9.22 -28.85 40.85
CA ILE A 719 9.51 -29.93 39.88
C ILE A 719 9.65 -31.26 40.62
N LYS A 720 10.31 -31.26 41.79
CA LYS A 720 10.44 -32.43 42.66
C LYS A 720 9.07 -33.04 43.00
N GLU A 721 8.16 -32.23 43.53
CA GLU A 721 6.81 -32.68 43.89
C GLU A 721 6.02 -33.14 42.65
N GLY A 722 6.12 -32.41 41.54
CA GLY A 722 5.47 -32.79 40.29
C GLY A 722 5.95 -34.15 39.75
N ILE A 723 7.25 -34.45 39.84
CA ILE A 723 7.78 -35.76 39.47
C ILE A 723 7.27 -36.84 40.43
N ASN A 724 7.31 -36.59 41.74
CA ASN A 724 6.84 -37.55 42.75
C ASN A 724 5.37 -37.91 42.53
N GLU A 725 4.51 -36.92 42.27
CA GLU A 725 3.08 -37.13 42.02
C GLU A 725 2.84 -37.93 40.73
N ILE A 726 3.60 -37.67 39.66
CA ILE A 726 3.51 -38.45 38.42
C ILE A 726 3.92 -39.90 38.67
N LEU A 727 5.04 -40.12 39.38
CA LEU A 727 5.54 -41.45 39.70
C LEU A 727 4.60 -42.24 40.64
N GLN A 728 3.74 -41.57 41.41
CA GLN A 728 2.72 -42.23 42.23
C GLN A 728 1.51 -42.71 41.41
N ASN A 729 1.21 -42.06 40.29
CA ASN A 729 0.02 -42.34 39.48
C ASN A 729 0.28 -43.25 38.27
N ILE A 730 1.52 -43.71 38.06
CA ILE A 730 1.85 -44.66 36.99
C ILE A 730 1.40 -46.08 37.41
N PRO A 731 0.63 -46.81 36.57
CA PRO A 731 0.17 -48.16 36.90
C PRO A 731 1.31 -49.16 37.08
N ASP A 732 1.15 -50.05 38.06
CA ASP A 732 2.09 -51.13 38.38
C ASP A 732 2.04 -52.25 37.32
N ASN A 733 2.75 -52.05 36.21
CA ASN A 733 3.08 -53.10 35.24
C ASN A 733 4.57 -53.45 35.42
N GLU A 734 4.97 -54.72 35.32
CA GLU A 734 6.34 -55.17 35.65
C GLU A 734 7.48 -54.34 35.00
N THR A 735 7.32 -53.92 33.74
CA THR A 735 8.30 -53.08 33.02
C THR A 735 8.28 -51.61 33.44
N ASN A 736 7.13 -51.03 33.77
CA ASN A 736 7.03 -49.65 34.25
C ASN A 736 7.51 -49.52 35.70
N TYR A 737 7.26 -50.55 36.51
CA TYR A 737 7.55 -50.58 37.94
C TYR A 737 9.04 -50.39 38.25
N GLN A 738 9.94 -51.02 37.48
CA GLN A 738 11.39 -50.86 37.64
C GLN A 738 11.85 -49.41 37.41
N TYR A 739 11.39 -48.76 36.33
CA TYR A 739 11.72 -47.37 36.02
C TYR A 739 11.18 -46.38 37.08
N VAL A 740 10.01 -46.66 37.64
CA VAL A 740 9.43 -45.88 38.75
C VAL A 740 10.31 -45.99 40.00
N ILE A 741 10.75 -47.20 40.38
CA ILE A 741 11.65 -47.41 41.52
C ILE A 741 12.98 -46.71 41.31
N TYR A 742 13.60 -46.86 40.13
CA TYR A 742 14.88 -46.20 39.82
C TYR A 742 14.76 -44.68 39.90
N SER A 743 13.66 -44.12 39.41
CA SER A 743 13.38 -42.68 39.51
C SER A 743 13.27 -42.23 40.98
N ARG A 744 12.53 -42.95 41.82
CA ARG A 744 12.38 -42.62 43.26
C ARG A 744 13.71 -42.70 44.01
N ASN A 745 14.50 -43.75 43.76
CA ASN A 745 15.82 -43.91 44.39
C ASN A 745 16.79 -42.79 43.98
N LEU A 746 16.74 -42.38 42.71
CA LEU A 746 17.53 -41.28 42.19
C LEU A 746 17.13 -39.95 42.82
N ILE A 747 15.83 -39.65 42.91
CA ILE A 747 15.32 -38.44 43.58
C ILE A 747 15.80 -38.38 45.03
N ASN A 748 15.68 -39.47 45.79
CA ASN A 748 16.15 -39.53 47.18
C ASN A 748 17.66 -39.32 47.31
N SER A 749 18.44 -39.85 46.37
CA SER A 749 19.90 -39.68 46.34
C SER A 749 20.29 -38.24 46.01
N ILE A 750 19.60 -37.62 45.04
CA ILE A 750 19.78 -36.21 44.68
C ILE A 750 19.40 -35.32 45.86
N ASP A 751 18.28 -35.58 46.52
CA ASP A 751 17.79 -34.75 47.62
C ASP A 751 18.80 -34.70 48.77
N LYS A 752 19.35 -35.85 49.18
CA LYS A 752 20.42 -35.94 50.19
C LYS A 752 21.64 -35.11 49.79
N GLN A 753 22.10 -35.24 48.55
CA GLN A 753 23.28 -34.51 48.06
C GLN A 753 23.02 -33.00 47.90
N VAL A 754 21.83 -32.62 47.44
CA VAL A 754 21.40 -31.22 47.34
C VAL A 754 21.36 -30.58 48.73
N GLN A 755 20.86 -31.28 49.75
CA GLN A 755 20.88 -30.79 51.13
C GLN A 755 22.31 -30.56 51.64
N ILE A 756 23.24 -31.48 51.33
CA ILE A 756 24.67 -31.32 51.67
C ILE A 756 25.25 -30.07 50.99
N TYR A 757 25.15 -29.96 49.67
CA TYR A 757 25.65 -28.81 48.92
C TYR A 757 25.00 -27.49 49.34
N ASN A 758 23.71 -27.51 49.68
CA ASN A 758 23.00 -26.33 50.16
C ASN A 758 23.57 -25.83 51.50
N SER A 759 23.97 -26.73 52.41
CA SER A 759 24.59 -26.34 53.69
C SER A 759 25.94 -25.61 53.50
N PHE A 760 26.66 -25.92 52.41
CA PHE A 760 27.89 -25.23 52.00
C PHE A 760 27.65 -24.07 51.00
N LYS A 761 26.39 -23.68 50.73
CA LYS A 761 26.02 -22.64 49.75
C LYS A 761 26.53 -22.93 48.32
N GLN A 762 26.71 -24.20 47.97
CA GLN A 762 27.17 -24.66 46.66
C GLN A 762 25.99 -24.82 45.67
N TYR A 763 25.24 -23.74 45.45
CA TYR A 763 23.99 -23.78 44.67
C TYR A 763 24.19 -24.22 43.21
N SER A 764 25.33 -23.86 42.60
CA SER A 764 25.62 -24.22 41.21
C SER A 764 25.77 -25.74 41.02
N GLN A 765 26.39 -26.41 41.99
CA GLN A 765 26.58 -27.85 42.04
C GLN A 765 25.24 -28.56 42.27
N SER A 766 24.41 -28.05 43.19
CA SER A 766 23.05 -28.58 43.41
C SER A 766 22.21 -28.51 42.14
N LEU A 767 22.19 -27.37 41.46
CA LEU A 767 21.43 -27.20 40.22
C LEU A 767 21.95 -28.09 39.08
N LEU A 768 23.27 -28.28 38.98
CA LEU A 768 23.86 -29.20 38.00
C LEU A 768 23.45 -30.65 38.27
N LEU A 769 23.51 -31.08 39.53
CA LEU A 769 23.09 -32.42 39.94
C LEU A 769 21.61 -32.65 39.63
N ILE A 770 20.75 -31.67 39.96
CA ILE A 770 19.32 -31.72 39.64
C ILE A 770 19.12 -31.89 38.13
N ARG A 771 19.82 -31.11 37.28
CA ARG A 771 19.70 -31.24 35.81
C ARG A 771 20.06 -32.63 35.32
N PHE A 772 21.16 -33.22 35.81
CA PHE A 772 21.50 -34.60 35.46
C PHE A 772 20.42 -35.58 35.92
N GLY A 773 19.88 -35.40 37.11
CA GLY A 773 18.75 -36.18 37.61
C GLY A 773 17.52 -36.09 36.71
N LEU A 774 17.15 -34.87 36.30
CA LEU A 774 16.01 -34.63 35.40
C LEU A 774 16.21 -35.31 34.04
N LEU A 775 17.43 -35.34 33.49
CA LEU A 775 17.73 -36.06 32.25
C LEU A 775 17.57 -37.57 32.41
N THR A 776 18.12 -38.14 33.47
CA THR A 776 18.01 -39.59 33.72
C THR A 776 16.55 -40.00 33.97
N ILE A 777 15.79 -39.21 34.74
CA ILE A 777 14.36 -39.46 34.97
C ILE A 777 13.57 -39.26 33.66
N SER A 778 13.93 -38.26 32.86
CA SER A 778 13.35 -38.06 31.52
C SER A 778 13.51 -39.31 30.65
N ASP A 779 14.69 -39.92 30.63
CA ASP A 779 14.97 -41.13 29.85
C ASP A 779 14.17 -42.34 30.35
N PHE A 780 14.01 -42.49 31.67
CA PHE A 780 13.16 -43.51 32.26
C PHE A 780 11.68 -43.32 31.89
N LEU A 781 11.15 -42.09 32.02
CA LEU A 781 9.78 -41.78 31.65
C LEU A 781 9.53 -41.94 30.14
N GLN A 782 10.55 -41.79 29.30
CA GLN A 782 10.43 -42.03 27.86
C GLN A 782 10.09 -43.50 27.54
N GLN A 783 10.53 -44.44 28.38
CA GLN A 783 10.24 -45.87 28.21
C GLN A 783 8.80 -46.23 28.65
N ILE A 784 8.13 -45.35 29.39
CA ILE A 784 6.79 -45.59 29.94
C ILE A 784 5.73 -45.08 28.95
N GLN A 785 4.73 -45.92 28.68
CA GLN A 785 3.63 -45.55 27.80
C GLN A 785 2.89 -44.31 28.31
N ASN A 786 2.53 -43.39 27.41
CA ASN A 786 1.84 -42.12 27.68
C ASN A 786 2.64 -41.05 28.47
N GLN A 787 3.93 -41.25 28.74
CA GLN A 787 4.77 -40.29 29.47
C GLN A 787 5.76 -39.47 28.59
N GLN A 788 5.61 -39.50 27.26
CA GLN A 788 6.54 -38.84 26.33
C GLN A 788 6.55 -37.30 26.44
N ILE A 789 5.42 -36.66 26.74
CA ILE A 789 5.40 -35.21 26.98
C ILE A 789 6.11 -34.88 28.29
N THR A 790 5.83 -35.62 29.35
CA THR A 790 6.48 -35.44 30.66
C THR A 790 7.99 -35.55 30.53
N SER A 791 8.47 -36.60 29.84
CA SER A 791 9.88 -36.77 29.48
C SER A 791 10.43 -35.53 28.74
N SER A 792 9.75 -35.06 27.70
CA SER A 792 10.16 -33.87 26.94
C SER A 792 10.21 -32.60 27.80
N LEU A 793 9.29 -32.43 28.75
CA LEU A 793 9.28 -31.29 29.69
C LEU A 793 10.42 -31.35 30.69
N LEU A 794 10.72 -32.53 31.26
CA LEU A 794 11.89 -32.70 32.13
C LEU A 794 13.18 -32.42 31.37
N HIS A 795 13.26 -32.84 30.11
CA HIS A 795 14.36 -32.49 29.22
C HIS A 795 14.49 -30.97 29.05
N PHE A 796 13.39 -30.24 28.83
CA PHE A 796 13.44 -28.77 28.78
C PHE A 796 13.86 -28.13 30.09
N HIS A 797 13.34 -28.60 31.23
CA HIS A 797 13.77 -28.11 32.54
C HIS A 797 15.27 -28.36 32.78
N ALA A 798 15.80 -29.51 32.37
CA ALA A 798 17.22 -29.82 32.47
C ALA A 798 18.11 -28.86 31.65
N PHE A 799 17.67 -28.48 30.45
CA PHE A 799 18.39 -27.54 29.58
C PHE A 799 17.99 -26.07 29.78
N THR A 800 17.15 -25.77 30.77
CA THR A 800 16.82 -24.38 31.12
C THR A 800 17.94 -23.79 31.97
N HIS A 801 18.72 -22.90 31.36
CA HIS A 801 19.85 -22.25 32.02
C HIS A 801 19.51 -20.90 32.67
N ILE A 802 18.50 -20.21 32.13
CA ILE A 802 18.14 -18.85 32.52
C ILE A 802 16.73 -18.85 33.06
N TYR A 803 16.58 -18.38 34.30
CA TYR A 803 15.30 -18.15 34.95
C TYR A 803 15.19 -16.67 35.28
N PHE A 804 14.03 -16.10 35.03
CA PHE A 804 13.74 -14.71 35.33
C PHE A 804 12.29 -14.56 35.79
N THR A 805 12.00 -13.47 36.49
CA THR A 805 10.65 -13.06 36.87
C THR A 805 10.38 -11.65 36.32
N ASN A 806 9.11 -11.27 36.24
CA ASN A 806 8.75 -9.90 35.88
C ASN A 806 8.80 -8.98 37.09
N TYR A 807 9.21 -7.74 36.85
CA TYR A 807 9.12 -6.69 37.86
C TYR A 807 7.67 -6.20 37.99
N ALA A 808 7.17 -6.11 39.23
CA ALA A 808 5.79 -5.73 39.52
C ALA A 808 5.64 -4.20 39.62
N TYR A 809 5.51 -3.53 38.48
CA TYR A 809 5.24 -2.10 38.45
C TYR A 809 3.88 -1.75 39.08
N LYS A 810 3.82 -0.58 39.74
CA LYS A 810 2.55 -0.02 40.24
C LYS A 810 1.63 0.34 39.07
N GLN A 811 0.36 -0.02 39.18
CA GLN A 811 -0.68 0.38 38.23
C GLN A 811 -1.04 1.85 38.45
N PHE A 812 -1.44 2.54 37.40
CA PHE A 812 -1.97 3.90 37.50
C PHE A 812 -2.99 4.18 36.39
N THR A 813 -3.79 5.22 36.59
CA THR A 813 -4.77 5.70 35.61
C THR A 813 -4.33 7.07 35.10
N SER A 814 -4.43 7.28 33.78
CA SER A 814 -4.06 8.54 33.13
C SER A 814 -5.06 9.66 33.38
N GLU A 815 -4.63 10.89 33.10
CA GLU A 815 -5.48 12.08 33.06
C GLU A 815 -6.62 11.89 32.05
N GLU A 816 -7.79 12.48 32.31
CA GLU A 816 -8.97 12.31 31.46
C GLU A 816 -8.73 12.85 30.03
N ILE A 817 -9.27 12.13 29.03
CA ILE A 817 -9.39 12.56 27.63
C ILE A 817 -10.87 12.76 27.34
N LEU A 818 -11.20 13.90 26.75
CA LEU A 818 -12.54 14.15 26.24
C LEU A 818 -12.65 13.55 24.84
N ILE A 819 -13.54 12.56 24.68
CA ILE A 819 -14.01 12.07 23.38
C ILE A 819 -15.28 12.85 23.00
N GLN A 820 -15.39 13.25 21.74
CA GLN A 820 -16.50 14.07 21.22
C GLN A 820 -17.08 13.51 19.91
N LYS A 821 -18.22 14.06 19.48
CA LYS A 821 -18.89 13.73 18.19
C LYS A 821 -17.94 13.87 16.99
N GLY A 822 -17.03 14.85 17.02
CA GLY A 822 -16.07 15.07 15.93
C GLY A 822 -15.00 13.98 15.78
N ASP A 823 -14.77 13.16 16.80
CA ASP A 823 -13.78 12.07 16.78
C ASP A 823 -14.30 10.82 16.06
N VAL A 824 -15.57 10.81 15.65
CA VAL A 824 -16.22 9.66 15.01
C VAL A 824 -16.91 10.04 13.71
N ILE A 825 -16.95 9.10 12.77
CA ILE A 825 -17.72 9.19 11.53
C ILE A 825 -18.75 8.07 11.47
N ASN A 826 -20.00 8.42 11.18
CA ASN A 826 -21.03 7.44 10.86
C ASN A 826 -20.88 7.00 9.40
N VAL A 827 -20.60 5.72 9.21
CA VAL A 827 -20.37 5.12 7.89
C VAL A 827 -21.68 4.86 7.14
N GLU A 828 -22.84 4.90 7.81
CA GLU A 828 -24.18 4.85 7.20
C GLU A 828 -24.57 6.16 6.49
N LEU A 829 -23.67 7.12 6.30
CA LEU A 829 -23.90 8.30 5.42
C LEU A 829 -24.28 7.94 3.96
N TYR A 830 -24.36 6.64 3.64
CA TYR A 830 -24.88 6.10 2.39
C TYR A 830 -26.21 5.32 2.52
N GLU A 831 -26.87 5.27 3.68
CA GLU A 831 -28.14 4.56 3.90
C GLU A 831 -29.22 5.39 4.64
N GLU A 832 -30.26 5.78 3.90
CA GLU A 832 -31.68 6.11 4.21
C GLU A 832 -32.15 6.92 5.43
N LYS A 833 -31.39 7.15 6.52
CA LYS A 833 -31.95 7.85 7.70
C LYS A 833 -31.13 9.02 8.18
N GLN A 834 -31.21 10.16 7.48
CA GLN A 834 -31.25 11.45 8.17
C GLN A 834 -32.67 11.67 8.71
N SER A 835 -33.14 10.79 9.59
CA SER A 835 -34.32 11.09 10.40
C SER A 835 -33.88 12.01 11.52
N GLN A 836 -34.54 13.15 11.66
CA GLN A 836 -34.37 14.17 12.72
C GLN A 836 -34.40 13.59 14.16
N ASN A 837 -34.69 12.30 14.33
CA ASN A 837 -34.71 11.58 15.61
C ASN A 837 -33.46 10.70 15.88
N GLN A 838 -32.46 10.63 14.99
CA GLN A 838 -31.20 9.89 15.28
C GLN A 838 -30.14 10.74 16.00
N GLU A 839 -30.31 12.06 16.09
CA GLU A 839 -29.41 12.92 16.88
C GLU A 839 -29.56 12.71 18.39
N GLN A 840 -30.73 12.26 18.86
CA GLN A 840 -30.94 11.94 20.29
C GLN A 840 -30.03 10.80 20.82
N GLY A 841 -29.43 10.00 19.94
CA GLY A 841 -28.41 9.00 20.30
C GLY A 841 -26.95 9.45 20.15
N LEU A 842 -26.72 10.59 19.47
CA LEU A 842 -25.40 11.16 19.16
C LEU A 842 -25.05 12.39 20.02
N ASP A 843 -26.04 13.03 20.67
CA ASP A 843 -25.81 14.16 21.57
C ASP A 843 -25.12 13.76 22.90
N ASN A 844 -25.10 12.47 23.23
CA ASN A 844 -24.40 11.91 24.40
C ASN A 844 -22.91 11.52 24.13
N PHE A 845 -22.29 11.94 23.03
CA PHE A 845 -20.91 11.56 22.68
C PHE A 845 -19.81 12.28 23.45
N LEU A 846 -20.14 13.27 24.28
CA LEU A 846 -19.18 13.91 25.17
C LEU A 846 -18.90 12.98 26.36
N LYS A 847 -17.81 12.22 26.28
CA LYS A 847 -17.39 11.33 27.37
C LYS A 847 -15.94 11.58 27.75
N LYS A 848 -15.73 11.92 29.02
CA LYS A 848 -14.40 11.92 29.61
C LYS A 848 -14.01 10.50 29.97
N LEU A 849 -12.88 10.04 29.45
CA LEU A 849 -12.37 8.68 29.63
C LEU A 849 -10.91 8.73 30.03
N SER A 850 -10.49 7.76 30.85
CA SER A 850 -9.08 7.57 31.21
C SER A 850 -8.62 6.16 30.90
N LYS A 851 -7.30 5.99 30.69
CA LYS A 851 -6.68 4.69 30.46
C LYS A 851 -5.97 4.20 31.71
N THR A 852 -6.26 2.96 32.11
CA THR A 852 -5.53 2.29 33.20
C THR A 852 -4.36 1.49 32.65
N TYR A 853 -3.15 1.82 33.08
CA TYR A 853 -1.93 1.12 32.73
C TYR A 853 -1.65 -0.01 33.74
N GLN A 854 -1.49 -1.22 33.22
CA GLN A 854 -1.29 -2.45 34.00
C GLN A 854 0.19 -2.70 34.32
N SER A 855 0.48 -3.55 35.32
CA SER A 855 1.85 -3.85 35.76
C SER A 855 2.72 -4.45 34.66
N LEU A 856 2.13 -5.25 33.77
CA LEU A 856 2.84 -5.89 32.64
C LEU A 856 2.94 -4.99 31.39
N PHE A 857 2.55 -3.72 31.47
CA PHE A 857 2.51 -2.83 30.31
C PHE A 857 3.88 -2.69 29.64
N VAL A 858 4.94 -2.43 30.39
CA VAL A 858 6.30 -2.22 29.83
C VAL A 858 6.77 -3.47 29.10
N TRP A 859 6.68 -4.65 29.73
CA TRP A 859 7.08 -5.91 29.09
C TRP A 859 6.25 -6.20 27.83
N GLY A 860 4.93 -6.07 27.92
CA GLY A 860 4.04 -6.28 26.78
C GLY A 860 4.40 -5.33 25.64
N GLN A 861 4.47 -4.02 25.91
CA GLN A 861 4.69 -2.97 24.90
C GLN A 861 6.03 -3.13 24.18
N LEU A 862 7.10 -3.54 24.89
CA LEU A 862 8.40 -3.83 24.28
C LEU A 862 8.37 -5.10 23.42
N ASN A 863 7.59 -6.11 23.77
CA ASN A 863 7.48 -7.33 22.96
C ASN A 863 6.70 -7.14 21.67
N ILE A 864 5.77 -6.19 21.64
CA ILE A 864 4.95 -5.84 20.47
C ILE A 864 5.30 -4.48 19.88
N TRP A 865 6.56 -4.05 20.01
CA TRP A 865 7.05 -2.73 19.58
C TRP A 865 6.72 -2.38 18.13
N TYR A 866 6.46 -3.38 17.28
CA TYR A 866 6.13 -3.23 15.86
C TYR A 866 4.63 -3.05 15.58
N LYS A 867 3.78 -3.07 16.62
CA LYS A 867 2.31 -2.95 16.53
C LYS A 867 1.77 -1.95 17.55
N GLN A 868 1.20 -0.84 17.07
CA GLN A 868 0.79 0.26 17.95
C GLN A 868 -0.69 0.28 18.33
N SER A 869 -1.51 -0.58 17.72
CA SER A 869 -2.96 -0.64 17.91
C SER A 869 -3.45 -1.50 19.07
N VAL A 870 -2.54 -2.04 19.89
CA VAL A 870 -2.89 -2.93 21.01
C VAL A 870 -3.13 -2.10 22.28
N ALA A 871 -4.40 -1.97 22.66
CA ALA A 871 -4.80 -1.17 23.82
C ALA A 871 -4.23 -1.68 25.15
N ASN A 872 -4.17 -3.00 25.33
CA ASN A 872 -3.62 -3.64 26.52
C ASN A 872 -2.55 -4.70 26.15
N PRO A 873 -1.28 -4.30 26.02
CA PRO A 873 -0.18 -5.19 25.68
C PRO A 873 0.03 -6.33 26.70
N GLY A 874 -0.30 -6.12 27.98
CA GLY A 874 -0.12 -7.13 29.02
C GLY A 874 -1.05 -8.34 28.87
N ASN A 875 -2.26 -8.13 28.34
CA ASN A 875 -3.20 -9.23 28.08
C ASN A 875 -2.72 -10.14 26.95
N LEU A 876 -2.19 -9.55 25.86
CA LEU A 876 -1.63 -10.30 24.74
C LEU A 876 -0.42 -11.13 25.19
N LEU A 877 0.48 -10.52 25.96
CA LEU A 877 1.61 -11.19 26.58
C LEU A 877 1.18 -12.43 27.39
N SER A 878 0.11 -12.34 28.18
CA SER A 878 -0.35 -13.48 29.00
C SER A 878 -0.68 -14.74 28.19
N ALA A 879 -1.19 -14.57 26.96
CA ALA A 879 -1.45 -15.68 26.06
C ALA A 879 -0.16 -16.22 25.42
N GLU A 880 0.72 -15.34 24.93
CA GLU A 880 1.95 -15.71 24.21
C GLU A 880 3.00 -16.42 25.08
N ARG A 881 2.99 -16.16 26.40
CA ARG A 881 3.94 -16.77 27.35
C ARG A 881 3.82 -18.29 27.48
N ARG A 882 2.61 -18.83 27.31
CA ARG A 882 2.29 -20.24 27.58
C ARG A 882 2.97 -21.14 26.55
N GLY A 883 3.74 -22.12 27.02
CA GLY A 883 4.51 -23.04 26.19
C GLY A 883 5.80 -22.44 25.62
N THR A 884 5.83 -21.13 25.35
CA THR A 884 7.01 -20.47 24.78
C THR A 884 8.09 -20.16 25.82
N ILE A 885 7.71 -19.56 26.94
CA ILE A 885 8.64 -19.21 28.04
C ILE A 885 8.14 -19.68 29.42
N VAL A 886 6.90 -20.16 29.50
CA VAL A 886 6.31 -20.77 30.70
C VAL A 886 5.94 -22.20 30.36
N TYR A 887 6.58 -23.16 31.04
CA TYR A 887 6.23 -24.57 30.93
C TYR A 887 4.93 -24.87 31.70
N PRO A 888 4.12 -25.84 31.24
CA PRO A 888 2.95 -26.29 31.97
C PRO A 888 3.34 -26.95 33.29
N CYS A 889 2.49 -26.84 34.31
CA CYS A 889 2.68 -27.50 35.59
C CYS A 889 2.61 -29.03 35.42
N LEU A 890 3.62 -29.75 35.91
CA LEU A 890 3.74 -31.22 35.76
C LEU A 890 2.54 -31.99 36.34
N GLN A 891 1.97 -31.51 37.43
CA GLN A 891 0.90 -32.22 38.18
C GLN A 891 -0.43 -32.25 37.42
N ASN A 892 -0.66 -31.25 36.57
CA ASN A 892 -1.87 -31.19 35.75
C ASN A 892 -1.89 -32.23 34.63
N PHE A 893 -0.76 -32.88 34.31
CA PHE A 893 -0.71 -33.92 33.29
C PHE A 893 -1.42 -35.20 33.71
N ILE A 894 -1.45 -35.51 35.01
CA ILE A 894 -2.09 -36.70 35.57
C ILE A 894 -3.60 -36.70 35.28
N SER A 895 -4.26 -35.55 35.48
CA SER A 895 -5.70 -35.41 35.22
C SER A 895 -6.07 -35.49 33.73
N ILE A 896 -5.16 -35.09 32.84
CA ILE A 896 -5.39 -35.09 31.38
C ILE A 896 -5.06 -36.46 30.77
N GLN A 897 -4.07 -37.19 31.30
CA GLN A 897 -3.69 -38.53 30.82
C GLN A 897 -4.81 -39.57 31.00
N ASN A 898 -5.69 -39.38 31.99
CA ASN A 898 -6.85 -40.26 32.22
C ASN A 898 -8.01 -40.02 31.25
N ASP A 899 -8.00 -38.92 30.49
CA ASP A 899 -9.07 -38.55 29.56
C ASP A 899 -8.75 -39.11 28.15
N LYS A 900 -9.28 -40.30 27.82
CA LYS A 900 -8.98 -41.05 26.56
C LYS A 900 -9.16 -40.24 25.27
N LYS A 901 -9.96 -39.16 25.30
CA LYS A 901 -10.16 -38.24 24.17
C LYS A 901 -8.96 -37.34 23.85
N TYR A 902 -8.00 -37.20 24.77
CA TYR A 902 -6.93 -36.20 24.71
C TYR A 902 -5.53 -36.80 24.83
N GLN A 903 -5.38 -38.08 24.48
CA GLN A 903 -4.06 -38.68 24.30
C GLN A 903 -3.21 -37.80 23.37
N CYS A 904 -2.00 -37.47 23.82
CA CYS A 904 -1.04 -36.61 23.14
C CYS A 904 -0.97 -36.92 21.64
N SER A 905 -1.31 -35.93 20.81
CA SER A 905 -1.11 -36.02 19.37
C SER A 905 0.40 -36.05 19.07
N LYS A 906 0.84 -36.95 18.19
CA LYS A 906 2.22 -36.93 17.65
C LYS A 906 2.60 -35.56 17.06
N SER A 907 1.63 -34.69 16.76
CA SER A 907 1.84 -33.31 16.29
C SER A 907 2.57 -32.45 17.32
N ILE A 908 2.18 -32.49 18.61
CA ILE A 908 2.80 -31.69 19.68
C ILE A 908 4.30 -31.96 19.76
N ILE A 909 4.67 -33.24 19.89
CA ILE A 909 6.07 -33.67 20.02
C ILE A 909 6.85 -33.30 18.74
N ASN A 910 6.25 -33.52 17.56
CA ASN A 910 6.88 -33.14 16.30
C ASN A 910 7.08 -31.63 16.16
N GLN A 911 6.12 -30.80 16.59
CA GLN A 911 6.22 -29.35 16.55
C GLN A 911 7.36 -28.88 17.45
N ILE A 912 7.37 -29.36 18.69
CA ILE A 912 8.41 -29.06 19.67
C ILE A 912 9.80 -29.43 19.12
N GLN A 913 9.94 -30.59 18.47
CA GLN A 913 11.22 -31.05 17.92
C GLN A 913 11.65 -30.29 16.66
N LYS A 914 10.73 -30.04 15.71
CA LYS A 914 11.01 -29.49 14.37
C LYS A 914 10.94 -27.97 14.30
N GLN A 915 10.17 -27.32 15.18
CA GLN A 915 9.88 -25.89 15.15
C GLN A 915 10.17 -25.23 16.51
N ARG A 916 11.37 -25.49 17.05
CA ARG A 916 11.83 -25.01 18.37
C ARG A 916 11.70 -23.51 18.58
N ASN A 917 11.73 -22.72 17.50
CA ASN A 917 11.65 -21.25 17.55
C ASN A 917 10.22 -20.71 17.43
N LYS A 918 9.22 -21.57 17.18
CA LYS A 918 7.83 -21.15 17.05
C LYS A 918 7.08 -21.33 18.36
N TYR A 919 6.06 -20.51 18.55
CA TYR A 919 5.09 -20.65 19.63
C TYR A 919 4.48 -22.05 19.61
N TRP A 920 4.24 -22.61 20.79
CA TRP A 920 3.48 -23.85 20.93
C TRP A 920 2.02 -23.59 20.57
N GLU A 921 1.34 -24.53 19.91
CA GLU A 921 -0.08 -24.33 19.54
C GLU A 921 -0.96 -24.26 20.80
N VAL A 922 -1.45 -23.05 21.11
CA VAL A 922 -2.20 -22.77 22.34
C VAL A 922 -3.45 -23.66 22.44
N GLU A 923 -4.06 -24.05 21.33
CA GLU A 923 -5.25 -24.90 21.31
C GLU A 923 -5.01 -26.30 21.89
N GLU A 924 -3.87 -26.92 21.57
CA GLU A 924 -3.46 -28.20 22.13
C GLU A 924 -3.12 -28.08 23.63
N PHE A 925 -2.78 -26.86 24.09
CA PHE A 925 -2.43 -26.59 25.49
C PHE A 925 -3.55 -25.96 26.35
N LYS A 926 -4.76 -25.71 25.80
CA LYS A 926 -5.86 -25.00 26.49
C LYS A 926 -6.29 -25.61 27.84
N LYS A 927 -6.15 -26.93 28.01
CA LYS A 927 -6.50 -27.65 29.24
C LYS A 927 -5.36 -27.72 30.27
N TYR A 928 -4.13 -27.39 29.89
CA TYR A 928 -2.98 -27.45 30.79
C TYR A 928 -2.91 -26.18 31.63
N ASN A 929 -2.64 -26.35 32.93
CA ASN A 929 -2.46 -25.22 33.83
C ASN A 929 -1.03 -24.67 33.71
N PHE A 930 -0.93 -23.38 33.42
CA PHE A 930 0.32 -22.62 33.36
C PHE A 930 0.45 -21.64 34.55
N LYS A 931 -0.43 -21.73 35.56
CA LYS A 931 -0.31 -20.93 36.78
C LYS A 931 0.88 -21.42 37.59
N ASN A 932 1.98 -20.69 37.53
CA ASN A 932 2.96 -20.69 38.60
C ASN A 932 2.41 -19.76 39.69
N ASN A 933 2.08 -20.29 40.87
CA ASN A 933 1.59 -19.47 41.99
C ASN A 933 2.65 -18.53 42.58
N ASN A 934 3.88 -18.54 42.07
CA ASN A 934 4.93 -17.59 42.41
C ASN A 934 5.36 -16.84 41.14
N GLY A 935 4.72 -15.69 40.88
CA GLY A 935 5.23 -14.57 40.05
C GLY A 935 5.44 -14.83 38.57
#